data_AF-A0A7C4UPI3-F1
#
_entry.id   AF-A0A7C4UPI3-F1
#
_cell.length_a   1.000
_cell.length_b   1.000
_cell.length_c   1.000
_cell.angle_alpha   90.00
_cell.angle_beta   90.00
_cell.angle_gamma   90.00
#
_symmetry.space_group_name_H-M   'P 1'
#
loop_
_entity.id
_entity.type
_entity.pdbx_description
1 polymer ?
#
loop_
_entity_poly.entity_id
_entity_poly.type
_entity_poly.pdbx_seq_one_letter_code
_entity_poly.pdbx_strand_id
1 'polypeptide(L)'
;MIADPLTGMYFTELKAQIDKLYDIANNARKKGYDPRPFVEIYKAQDLAARVEGLIGIEGIAERIREFRTQLSREEIVFKIIEDVINGRFGKYEDKVAADKALRAALAIMTEGITAAPLQGIEKVEIKKNFDGSKYLAVYYAGPMRSAGGTEQALTVLFADYVRILLHLDRFKITEEEVGRFIEELRLYERKVTRFQYHPSDEELRRILHYIPIEVTGPPTDNYQVSVYRNLRRVETNFVRGGALRVINDGVYGKAAKLKKIIDKIGMNWDWLKPRKDENEEKISAKILPDNKYLVDVVGGRPIFSHPSLFGGFRLRYGRARNTGLAAVGIHPATMVILESFIAVGTQLRIERPGKSATITPVDTIEGPIVKLKNGDVVRVESEQEAEIFRKDIEEILFLGDMLVAVGEFLENNHRLMPAGYCEEIWVAELKKVVDERFDGRYDILEERLGFEKNKLKKIVDNPFLFKLTEEEALKISKYLMIPLHPRYTYFWENISVEEIKLLQEWLNESSNNWKKDSAEVSLPNTVYKKILEKACVPHKYINNNILFEDSIIIKALFLHSDINKNFKSSDSVTYLSECSGIKIKPKGKSFIGARMGRPEKAKERLMRPPVHVLFPVGLSGGAQRDIFKATQNGTFEANLVLKKCKNCNLVTYENICRKCLTQTVQLYYCQNCDSYYEKQALCEKCNSRTLPFKTRLIEIEKIEDIVTKLGLPKTSIIKGVRGLSNPKKIPEIIEKGVLRSKHKIYVYKDGTIRFDITNAPLTHFRPSEIGTDINKLKGLGYIKDYKGNDLIDPNQLVELKVQDIIVPEECGKYLFRVANYTDELLKEVYGLEPYYNLKNFKDLVGHLVIGLAPHTSAGIIGRIIGFTKASICYAHPFWHAAKRRNCDGDEDAVMLALEALIDFSKEYLPEKIGGLMDAPLVLTTIIDPSEVDDECHNMETVSELPLEFYELCESYKDPKEASKFITIMKNKLGKIDQYINFNFSIYTNEIVRGPLTTEYDKLKTMMDKVKKQLQLAKKIRSVDSKDVAERLLKHHFIPDLAGNMRAFSTQKFRCTKCGTKYRRIPLRGVCLKCNGNLTLTV
;
A
#
# COMPACT_ATOMS: atom_id res chain seq x y z
N MET A 1 23.19 11.64 -12.93
CA MET A 1 21.96 10.84 -13.09
C MET A 1 21.75 10.67 -14.59
N ILE A 2 21.54 9.44 -15.06
CA ILE A 2 21.36 9.15 -16.49
C ILE A 2 19.89 9.40 -16.81
N ALA A 3 19.57 10.46 -17.55
CA ALA A 3 18.21 10.81 -17.91
C ALA A 3 18.20 11.57 -19.25
N ASP A 4 17.06 11.57 -19.93
CA ASP A 4 16.88 12.44 -21.09
C ASP A 4 16.92 13.94 -20.70
N PRO A 5 17.21 14.85 -21.65
CA PRO A 5 17.35 16.27 -21.35
C PRO A 5 16.12 16.92 -20.67
N LEU A 6 14.89 16.54 -21.06
CA LEU A 6 13.67 17.09 -20.48
C LEU A 6 13.47 16.62 -19.05
N THR A 7 13.80 15.37 -18.76
CA THR A 7 13.80 14.84 -17.39
C THR A 7 14.91 15.48 -16.54
N GLY A 8 16.09 15.75 -17.12
CA GLY A 8 17.16 16.49 -16.45
C GLY A 8 16.74 17.92 -16.05
N MET A 9 16.03 18.62 -16.95
CA MET A 9 15.44 19.93 -16.64
C MET A 9 14.40 19.85 -15.52
N TYR A 10 13.52 18.84 -15.57
CA TYR A 10 12.52 18.60 -14.53
C TYR A 10 13.14 18.45 -13.13
N PHE A 11 14.19 17.63 -13.00
CA PHE A 11 14.86 17.47 -11.70
C PHE A 11 15.60 18.73 -11.24
N THR A 12 16.15 19.50 -12.19
CA THR A 12 16.79 20.78 -11.89
C THR A 12 15.78 21.79 -11.33
N GLU A 13 14.60 21.87 -11.95
CA GLU A 13 13.51 22.73 -11.48
C GLU A 13 13.01 22.31 -10.08
N LEU A 14 12.76 21.01 -9.88
CA LEU A 14 12.37 20.49 -8.56
C LEU A 14 13.41 20.83 -7.50
N LYS A 15 14.70 20.64 -7.79
CA LYS A 15 15.78 20.95 -6.85
C LYS A 15 15.80 22.43 -6.48
N ALA A 16 15.66 23.33 -7.46
CA ALA A 16 15.59 24.77 -7.22
C ALA A 16 14.39 25.16 -6.35
N GLN A 17 13.22 24.56 -6.58
CA GLN A 17 12.04 24.78 -5.74
C GLN A 17 12.26 24.27 -4.31
N ILE A 18 12.85 23.09 -4.14
CA ILE A 18 13.18 22.52 -2.82
C ILE A 18 14.14 23.45 -2.07
N ASP A 19 15.20 23.92 -2.74
CA ASP A 19 16.18 24.84 -2.13
C ASP A 19 15.52 26.13 -1.63
N LYS A 20 14.64 26.72 -2.44
CA LYS A 20 13.83 27.88 -2.04
C LYS A 20 13.00 27.61 -0.78
N LEU A 21 12.38 26.43 -0.66
CA LEU A 21 11.60 26.08 0.53
C LEU A 21 12.48 25.94 1.78
N TYR A 22 13.66 25.31 1.65
CA TYR A 22 14.62 25.20 2.74
C TYR A 22 15.14 26.58 3.20
N ASP A 23 15.37 27.51 2.27
CA ASP A 23 15.80 28.86 2.61
C ASP A 23 14.75 29.62 3.41
N ILE A 24 13.49 29.58 2.97
CA ILE A 24 12.36 30.21 3.69
C ILE A 24 12.22 29.59 5.09
N ALA A 25 12.22 28.25 5.18
CA ALA A 25 12.07 27.56 6.45
C ALA A 25 13.22 27.83 7.42
N ASN A 26 14.47 27.89 6.93
CA ASN A 26 15.63 28.27 7.75
C ASN A 26 15.55 29.73 8.21
N ASN A 27 15.07 30.65 7.37
CA ASN A 27 14.88 32.05 7.77
C ASN A 27 13.80 32.19 8.86
N ALA A 28 12.72 31.41 8.79
CA ALA A 28 11.72 31.34 9.86
C ALA A 28 12.33 30.76 11.15
N ARG A 29 13.00 29.61 11.06
CA ARG A 29 13.61 28.92 12.20
C ARG A 29 14.69 29.75 12.90
N LYS A 30 15.48 30.54 12.17
CA LYS A 30 16.49 31.47 12.72
C LYS A 30 15.91 32.52 13.67
N LYS A 31 14.61 32.81 13.60
CA LYS A 31 13.94 33.70 14.57
C LYS A 31 13.98 33.16 15.99
N GLY A 32 14.17 31.84 16.17
CA GLY A 32 14.43 31.21 17.47
C GLY A 32 13.19 30.83 18.27
N TYR A 33 11.98 30.93 17.70
CA TYR A 33 10.73 30.53 18.37
C TYR A 33 10.55 29.02 18.48
N ASP A 34 11.09 28.25 17.52
CA ASP A 34 11.02 26.80 17.46
C ASP A 34 12.09 26.10 18.32
N PRO A 35 11.97 24.79 18.61
CA PRO A 35 12.94 24.06 19.44
C PRO A 35 14.38 24.12 18.93
N ARG A 36 14.58 24.26 17.61
CA ARG A 36 15.88 24.39 16.95
C ARG A 36 15.88 25.55 15.95
N PRO A 37 17.00 26.29 15.81
CA PRO A 37 17.10 27.47 14.95
C PRO A 37 17.37 27.14 13.47
N PHE A 38 17.22 25.88 13.07
CA PHE A 38 17.44 25.37 11.72
C PHE A 38 16.42 24.28 11.40
N VAL A 39 16.25 23.97 10.11
CA VAL A 39 15.37 22.88 9.65
C VAL A 39 15.94 21.52 10.07
N GLU A 40 15.11 20.70 10.71
CA GLU A 40 15.55 19.42 11.28
C GLU A 40 15.35 18.21 10.35
N ILE A 41 14.62 18.38 9.24
CA ILE A 41 14.43 17.36 8.19
C ILE A 41 15.68 17.35 7.30
N TYR A 42 16.48 16.29 7.39
CA TYR A 42 17.74 16.20 6.67
C TYR A 42 17.50 16.01 5.16
N LYS A 43 18.10 16.87 4.35
CA LYS A 43 17.99 16.83 2.89
C LYS A 43 18.93 15.76 2.33
N ALA A 44 18.41 14.74 1.66
CA ALA A 44 19.19 13.69 1.02
C ALA A 44 19.00 13.65 -0.50
N GLN A 45 20.10 13.44 -1.22
CA GLN A 45 20.11 13.34 -2.69
C GLN A 45 20.08 11.89 -3.17
N ASP A 46 20.63 10.96 -2.38
CA ASP A 46 20.80 9.55 -2.73
C ASP A 46 20.78 8.67 -1.48
N LEU A 47 20.82 7.35 -1.67
CA LEU A 47 20.89 6.34 -0.61
C LEU A 47 22.02 6.63 0.38
N ALA A 48 23.20 6.94 -0.13
CA ALA A 48 24.38 7.20 0.66
C ALA A 48 24.16 8.36 1.65
N ALA A 49 23.61 9.48 1.17
CA ALA A 49 23.25 10.62 2.01
C ALA A 49 22.12 10.26 3.00
N ARG A 50 21.15 9.42 2.62
CA ARG A 50 20.11 8.94 3.56
C ARG A 50 20.73 8.15 4.72
N VAL A 51 21.64 7.22 4.42
CA VAL A 51 22.33 6.41 5.43
C VAL A 51 23.15 7.28 6.37
N GLU A 52 23.95 8.21 5.83
CA GLU A 52 24.74 9.14 6.63
C GLU A 52 23.86 10.03 7.51
N GLY A 53 22.79 10.62 6.95
CA GLY A 53 21.86 11.49 7.68
C GLY A 53 21.07 10.76 8.78
N LEU A 54 20.78 9.47 8.61
CA LEU A 54 20.10 8.65 9.61
C LEU A 54 21.03 8.18 10.72
N ILE A 55 22.20 7.64 10.35
CA ILE A 55 23.10 6.97 11.30
C ILE A 55 24.08 7.94 11.96
N GLY A 56 24.43 9.04 11.29
CA GLY A 56 25.36 10.05 11.80
C GLY A 56 26.82 9.59 11.86
N ILE A 57 27.25 8.78 10.89
CA ILE A 57 28.66 8.43 10.68
C ILE A 57 29.17 9.29 9.52
N GLU A 58 29.99 10.29 9.83
CA GLU A 58 30.55 11.22 8.84
C GLU A 58 31.48 10.49 7.86
N GLY A 59 31.32 10.76 6.57
CA GLY A 59 32.14 10.18 5.49
C GLY A 59 31.67 8.81 5.00
N ILE A 60 30.67 8.19 5.64
CA ILE A 60 30.14 6.89 5.19
C ILE A 60 29.48 6.98 3.81
N ALA A 61 28.88 8.12 3.49
CA ALA A 61 28.19 8.32 2.23
C ALA A 61 29.16 8.25 1.03
N GLU A 62 30.31 8.91 1.12
CA GLU A 62 31.33 8.88 0.07
C GLU A 62 31.80 7.45 -0.17
N ARG A 63 32.05 6.70 0.91
CA ARG A 63 32.48 5.31 0.83
C ARG A 63 31.44 4.39 0.20
N ILE A 64 30.15 4.59 0.51
CA ILE A 64 29.06 3.85 -0.13
C ILE A 64 29.01 4.16 -1.64
N ARG A 65 29.18 5.42 -2.04
CA ARG A 65 29.19 5.83 -3.46
C ARG A 65 30.35 5.21 -4.23
N GLU A 66 31.55 5.16 -3.64
CA GLU A 66 32.71 4.50 -4.23
C GLU A 66 32.40 3.05 -4.61
N PHE A 67 31.87 2.27 -3.66
CA PHE A 67 31.60 0.84 -3.88
C PHE A 67 30.40 0.57 -4.78
N ARG A 68 29.42 1.48 -4.86
CA ARG A 68 28.20 1.32 -5.66
C ARG A 68 28.47 1.06 -7.14
N THR A 69 29.62 1.52 -7.64
CA THR A 69 30.00 1.33 -9.05
C THR A 69 30.50 -0.09 -9.37
N GLN A 70 30.89 -0.87 -8.36
CA GLN A 70 31.62 -2.13 -8.53
C GLN A 70 30.97 -3.34 -7.82
N LEU A 71 30.21 -3.10 -6.75
CA LEU A 71 29.73 -4.15 -5.84
C LEU A 71 28.20 -4.15 -5.74
N SER A 72 27.63 -5.32 -5.42
CA SER A 72 26.21 -5.42 -5.06
C SER A 72 25.93 -4.78 -3.71
N ARG A 73 24.65 -4.44 -3.45
CA ARG A 73 24.23 -3.83 -2.18
C ARG A 73 24.66 -4.64 -0.97
N GLU A 74 24.53 -5.96 -1.03
CA GLU A 74 24.95 -6.87 0.03
C GLU A 74 26.46 -6.81 0.24
N GLU A 75 27.26 -6.82 -0.83
CA GLU A 75 28.73 -6.75 -0.76
C GLU A 75 29.22 -5.42 -0.19
N ILE A 76 28.57 -4.31 -0.56
CA ILE A 76 28.83 -2.98 0.01
C ILE A 76 28.68 -3.02 1.53
N VAL A 77 27.65 -3.70 2.05
CA VAL A 77 27.42 -3.80 3.50
C VAL A 77 28.57 -4.49 4.21
N PHE A 78 29.09 -5.61 3.69
CA PHE A 78 30.24 -6.29 4.30
C PHE A 78 31.48 -5.39 4.35
N LYS A 79 31.74 -4.62 3.28
CA LYS A 79 32.84 -3.66 3.23
C LYS A 79 32.66 -2.48 4.18
N ILE A 80 31.44 -1.96 4.31
CA ILE A 80 31.15 -0.90 5.28
C ILE A 80 31.28 -1.42 6.72
N ILE A 81 30.88 -2.65 7.00
CA ILE A 81 31.11 -3.28 8.31
C ILE A 81 32.62 -3.36 8.60
N GLU A 82 33.43 -3.84 7.66
CA GLU A 82 34.89 -3.87 7.80
C GLU A 82 35.47 -2.47 8.07
N ASP A 83 35.06 -1.47 7.30
CA ASP A 83 35.55 -0.09 7.45
C ASP A 83 35.18 0.51 8.83
N VAL A 84 33.98 0.22 9.34
CA VAL A 84 33.55 0.67 10.68
C VAL A 84 34.35 -0.03 11.79
N ILE A 85 34.51 -1.35 11.72
CA ILE A 85 35.22 -2.13 12.75
C ILE A 85 36.72 -1.81 12.74
N ASN A 86 37.33 -1.62 11.57
CA ASN A 86 38.75 -1.27 11.43
C ASN A 86 39.04 0.20 11.77
N GLY A 87 38.02 1.00 12.08
CA GLY A 87 38.18 2.37 12.58
C GLY A 87 38.39 3.44 11.51
N ARG A 88 38.01 3.18 10.24
CA ARG A 88 38.11 4.16 9.15
C ARG A 88 37.32 5.45 9.42
N PHE A 89 36.17 5.32 10.09
CA PHE A 89 35.29 6.44 10.48
C PHE A 89 35.47 6.87 11.94
N GLY A 90 36.68 6.68 12.47
CA GLY A 90 37.01 6.86 13.88
C GLY A 90 37.07 5.53 14.65
N LYS A 91 37.96 5.46 15.64
CA LYS A 91 38.09 4.28 16.52
C LYS A 91 37.02 4.32 17.61
N TYR A 92 36.31 3.21 17.75
CA TYR A 92 35.28 3.01 18.77
C TYR A 92 35.63 1.79 19.63
N GLU A 93 35.09 1.72 20.84
CA GLU A 93 35.09 0.47 21.61
C GLU A 93 34.29 -0.61 20.86
N ASP A 94 34.70 -1.88 20.97
CA ASP A 94 34.12 -3.02 20.23
C ASP A 94 32.59 -3.04 20.23
N LYS A 95 31.97 -2.78 21.39
CA LYS A 95 30.51 -2.72 21.55
C LYS A 95 29.89 -1.60 20.71
N VAL A 96 30.49 -0.41 20.73
CA VAL A 96 30.00 0.77 19.99
C VAL A 96 30.25 0.59 18.49
N ALA A 97 31.40 0.01 18.12
CA ALA A 97 31.73 -0.33 16.74
C ALA A 97 30.71 -1.33 16.18
N ALA A 98 30.37 -2.39 16.94
CA ALA A 98 29.37 -3.38 16.55
C ALA A 98 27.97 -2.77 16.36
N ASP A 99 27.52 -1.93 17.29
CA ASP A 99 26.22 -1.25 17.17
C ASP A 99 26.16 -0.35 15.93
N LYS A 100 27.19 0.50 15.72
CA LYS A 100 27.28 1.37 14.54
C LYS A 100 27.33 0.59 13.24
N ALA A 101 28.12 -0.48 13.18
CA ALA A 101 28.25 -1.34 12.00
C ALA A 101 26.92 -2.00 11.63
N LEU A 102 26.19 -2.54 12.61
CA LEU A 102 24.89 -3.18 12.37
C LEU A 102 23.80 -2.19 11.97
N ARG A 103 23.80 -0.98 12.54
CA ARG A 103 22.86 0.08 12.13
C ARG A 103 23.15 0.58 10.72
N ALA A 104 24.42 0.79 10.36
CA ALA A 104 24.83 1.16 9.01
C ALA A 104 24.46 0.06 8.00
N ALA A 105 24.76 -1.19 8.32
CA ALA A 105 24.41 -2.36 7.52
C ALA A 105 22.90 -2.44 7.26
N LEU A 106 22.09 -2.34 8.33
CA LEU A 106 20.65 -2.36 8.21
C LEU A 106 20.12 -1.15 7.42
N ALA A 107 20.69 0.05 7.61
CA ALA A 107 20.29 1.24 6.87
C ALA A 107 20.55 1.11 5.37
N ILE A 108 21.69 0.54 4.97
CA ILE A 108 21.98 0.29 3.54
C ILE A 108 21.00 -0.75 2.97
N MET A 109 20.77 -1.84 3.69
CA MET A 109 19.82 -2.88 3.23
C MET A 109 18.37 -2.39 3.18
N THR A 110 17.99 -1.45 4.05
CA THR A 110 16.64 -0.87 4.05
C THR A 110 16.52 0.44 3.26
N GLU A 111 17.53 0.73 2.43
CA GLU A 111 17.63 1.92 1.56
C GLU A 111 17.59 3.26 2.31
N GLY A 112 17.82 3.25 3.62
CA GLY A 112 17.70 4.43 4.47
C GLY A 112 16.27 4.99 4.52
N ILE A 113 15.25 4.15 4.30
CA ILE A 113 13.84 4.57 4.29
C ILE A 113 13.13 4.20 5.59
N THR A 114 13.43 3.04 6.17
CA THR A 114 12.71 2.51 7.33
C THR A 114 13.29 3.03 8.66
N ALA A 115 12.49 3.01 9.72
CA ALA A 115 12.95 3.35 11.07
C ALA A 115 13.68 2.20 11.78
N ALA A 116 13.80 1.02 11.14
CA ALA A 116 14.43 -0.17 11.72
C ALA A 116 15.92 0.04 12.11
N PRO A 117 16.77 0.72 11.33
CA PRO A 117 18.14 1.04 11.75
C PRO A 117 18.22 1.90 13.01
N LEU A 118 17.19 2.71 13.28
CA LEU A 118 17.16 3.62 14.42
C LEU A 118 16.56 2.97 15.67
N GLN A 119 15.43 2.28 15.53
CA GLN A 119 14.66 1.76 16.68
C GLN A 119 14.35 0.27 16.60
N GLY A 120 14.70 -0.42 15.50
CA GLY A 120 14.57 -1.87 15.39
C GLY A 120 15.66 -2.60 16.17
N ILE A 121 16.86 -2.03 16.23
CA ILE A 121 17.93 -2.44 17.15
C ILE A 121 17.91 -1.47 18.33
N GLU A 122 17.53 -1.95 19.52
CA GLU A 122 17.57 -1.16 20.75
C GLU A 122 19.02 -0.92 21.18
N LYS A 123 19.81 -2.00 21.24
CA LYS A 123 21.23 -1.97 21.60
C LYS A 123 21.94 -3.25 21.16
N VAL A 124 23.27 -3.21 21.17
CA VAL A 124 24.16 -4.35 21.00
C VAL A 124 25.02 -4.49 22.25
N GLU A 125 25.23 -5.72 22.72
CA GLU A 125 26.01 -6.04 23.92
C GLU A 125 27.01 -7.17 23.64
N ILE A 126 28.12 -7.18 24.38
CA ILE A 126 29.06 -8.30 24.41
C ILE A 126 28.88 -9.02 25.76
N LYS A 127 28.35 -10.23 25.72
CA LYS A 127 28.02 -11.05 26.91
C LYS A 127 28.96 -12.25 27.01
N LYS A 128 28.83 -13.02 28.08
CA LYS A 128 29.66 -14.22 28.34
C LYS A 128 28.80 -15.48 28.35
N ASN A 129 29.28 -16.52 27.69
CA ASN A 129 28.75 -17.88 27.79
C ASN A 129 29.05 -18.46 29.19
N PHE A 130 28.46 -19.62 29.49
CA PHE A 130 28.70 -20.32 30.76
C PHE A 130 30.14 -20.81 30.92
N ASP A 131 30.86 -21.02 29.82
CA ASP A 131 32.30 -21.33 29.79
C ASP A 131 33.21 -20.08 29.88
N GLY A 132 32.63 -18.89 30.01
CA GLY A 132 33.35 -17.62 30.12
C GLY A 132 33.73 -16.95 28.79
N SER A 133 33.56 -17.64 27.65
CA SER A 133 33.80 -17.07 26.32
C SER A 133 32.87 -15.88 26.03
N LYS A 134 33.38 -14.85 25.35
CA LYS A 134 32.59 -13.66 24.99
C LYS A 134 31.87 -13.87 23.67
N TYR A 135 30.61 -13.45 23.57
CA TYR A 135 29.80 -13.53 22.34
C TYR A 135 28.98 -12.24 22.15
N LEU A 136 28.42 -12.06 20.95
CA LEU A 136 27.61 -10.87 20.58
C LEU A 136 26.11 -11.11 20.82
N ALA A 137 25.44 -10.14 21.44
CA ALA A 137 24.00 -10.14 21.67
C ALA A 137 23.35 -8.90 21.04
N VAL A 138 22.28 -9.10 20.28
CA VAL A 138 21.54 -8.02 19.60
C VAL A 138 20.12 -7.93 20.16
N TYR A 139 19.75 -6.75 20.63
CA TYR A 139 18.44 -6.49 21.24
C TYR A 139 17.48 -5.92 20.19
N TYR A 140 16.61 -6.77 19.66
CA TYR A 140 15.63 -6.42 18.65
C TYR A 140 14.30 -5.98 19.27
N ALA A 141 13.82 -4.81 18.85
CA ALA A 141 12.57 -4.24 19.31
C ALA A 141 11.45 -4.34 18.25
N GLY A 142 10.21 -4.06 18.66
CA GLY A 142 9.02 -4.14 17.79
C GLY A 142 9.12 -3.43 16.43
N PRO A 143 9.73 -2.23 16.31
CA PRO A 143 9.91 -1.54 15.03
C PRO A 143 10.70 -2.31 13.98
N MET A 144 11.45 -3.36 14.37
CA MET A 144 12.17 -4.23 13.43
C MET A 144 11.24 -4.89 12.39
N ARG A 145 9.93 -4.99 12.68
CA ARG A 145 8.91 -5.41 11.70
C ARG A 145 8.96 -4.60 10.41
N SER A 146 9.32 -3.32 10.46
CA SER A 146 9.37 -2.41 9.31
C SER A 146 10.49 -2.70 8.32
N ALA A 147 11.53 -3.45 8.72
CA ALA A 147 12.65 -3.77 7.83
C ALA A 147 12.28 -4.77 6.73
N GLY A 148 11.28 -5.63 6.96
CA GLY A 148 11.03 -6.81 6.13
C GLY A 148 11.73 -8.07 6.65
N GLY A 149 11.22 -9.25 6.28
CA GLY A 149 11.77 -10.53 6.76
C GLY A 149 13.19 -10.81 6.24
N THR A 150 13.51 -10.38 5.01
CA THR A 150 14.84 -10.62 4.43
C THR A 150 15.91 -9.83 5.19
N GLU A 151 15.64 -8.56 5.43
CA GLU A 151 16.53 -7.62 6.12
C GLU A 151 16.68 -8.00 7.59
N GLN A 152 15.61 -8.49 8.24
CA GLN A 152 15.68 -9.11 9.57
C GLN A 152 16.65 -10.31 9.60
N ALA A 153 16.54 -11.21 8.62
CA ALA A 153 17.42 -12.36 8.53
C ALA A 153 18.88 -11.95 8.32
N LEU A 154 19.11 -10.97 7.43
CA LEU A 154 20.43 -10.43 7.14
C LEU A 154 21.08 -9.74 8.34
N THR A 155 20.32 -9.08 9.23
CA THR A 155 20.92 -8.52 10.45
C THR A 155 21.55 -9.57 11.34
N VAL A 156 21.03 -10.80 11.36
CA VAL A 156 21.65 -11.92 12.11
C VAL A 156 22.96 -12.35 11.44
N LEU A 157 22.99 -12.40 10.10
CA LEU A 157 24.20 -12.72 9.34
C LEU A 157 25.28 -11.63 9.51
N PHE A 158 24.92 -10.36 9.43
CA PHE A 158 25.84 -9.25 9.66
C PHE A 158 26.37 -9.24 11.09
N ALA A 159 25.54 -9.58 12.08
CA ALA A 159 25.98 -9.72 13.47
C ALA A 159 26.96 -10.88 13.63
N ASP A 160 26.76 -11.98 12.91
CA ASP A 160 27.73 -13.07 12.85
C ASP A 160 29.07 -12.61 12.25
N TYR A 161 29.02 -11.82 11.17
CA TYR A 161 30.24 -11.28 10.56
C TYR A 161 30.98 -10.31 11.49
N VAL A 162 30.27 -9.38 12.13
CA VAL A 162 30.82 -8.44 13.12
C VAL A 162 31.49 -9.19 14.27
N ARG A 163 30.87 -10.26 14.80
CA ARG A 163 31.48 -11.02 15.91
C ARG A 163 32.80 -11.70 15.50
N ILE A 164 32.94 -12.13 14.23
CA ILE A 164 34.15 -12.75 13.71
C ILE A 164 35.27 -11.70 13.62
N LEU A 165 34.97 -10.52 13.09
CA LEU A 165 35.93 -9.41 12.99
C LEU A 165 36.40 -8.92 14.37
N LEU A 166 35.53 -8.99 15.38
CA LEU A 166 35.85 -8.65 16.78
C LEU A 166 36.44 -9.83 17.57
N HIS A 167 36.75 -10.96 16.93
CA HIS A 167 37.30 -12.16 17.56
C HIS A 167 36.46 -12.69 18.75
N LEU A 168 35.14 -12.60 18.65
CA LEU A 168 34.19 -13.13 19.64
C LEU A 168 33.78 -14.57 19.30
N ASP A 169 33.57 -15.38 20.35
CA ASP A 169 33.08 -16.76 20.23
C ASP A 169 31.60 -16.80 19.85
N ARG A 170 31.11 -17.98 19.46
CA ARG A 170 29.70 -18.24 19.18
C ARG A 170 28.87 -18.21 20.45
N PHE A 171 27.64 -17.75 20.34
CA PHE A 171 26.62 -17.94 21.36
C PHE A 171 26.31 -19.42 21.54
N LYS A 172 26.40 -19.91 22.78
CA LYS A 172 26.08 -21.29 23.16
C LYS A 172 24.78 -21.26 23.96
N ILE A 173 23.65 -21.43 23.26
CA ILE A 173 22.30 -21.40 23.86
C ILE A 173 22.08 -22.64 24.76
N THR A 174 21.34 -22.49 25.86
CA THR A 174 20.94 -23.63 26.70
C THR A 174 19.55 -24.16 26.35
N GLU A 175 19.24 -25.40 26.74
CA GLU A 175 17.90 -25.98 26.55
C GLU A 175 16.78 -25.17 27.22
N GLU A 176 17.05 -24.56 28.39
CA GLU A 176 16.10 -23.67 29.05
C GLU A 176 15.82 -22.40 28.23
N GLU A 177 16.84 -21.84 27.59
CA GLU A 177 16.71 -20.65 26.74
C GLU A 177 16.00 -20.98 25.42
N VAL A 178 16.21 -22.17 24.87
CA VAL A 178 15.47 -22.70 23.73
C VAL A 178 13.99 -22.90 24.10
N GLY A 179 13.72 -23.56 25.22
CA GLY A 179 12.38 -23.76 25.74
C GLY A 179 11.67 -22.43 26.00
N ARG A 180 12.39 -21.44 26.54
CA ARG A 180 11.91 -20.07 26.72
C ARG A 180 11.50 -19.42 25.40
N PHE A 181 12.32 -19.53 24.36
CA PHE A 181 12.02 -18.94 23.06
C PHE A 181 10.74 -19.54 22.45
N ILE A 182 10.60 -20.87 22.50
CA ILE A 182 9.42 -21.58 21.99
C ILE A 182 8.17 -21.19 22.78
N GLU A 183 8.24 -21.14 24.11
CA GLU A 183 7.13 -20.69 24.95
C GLU A 183 6.67 -19.27 24.59
N GLU A 184 7.62 -18.34 24.43
CA GLU A 184 7.33 -16.97 24.00
C GLU A 184 6.66 -16.93 22.62
N LEU A 185 7.15 -17.70 21.64
CA LEU A 185 6.59 -17.75 20.30
C LEU A 185 5.14 -18.23 20.31
N ARG A 186 4.86 -19.34 20.99
CA ARG A 186 3.50 -19.91 21.12
C ARG A 186 2.57 -19.01 21.92
N LEU A 187 3.10 -18.28 22.90
CA LEU A 187 2.33 -17.30 23.66
C LEU A 187 1.98 -16.08 22.77
N TYR A 188 2.92 -15.60 21.98
CA TYR A 188 2.73 -14.50 21.04
C TYR A 188 1.67 -14.84 19.98
N GLU A 189 1.74 -16.03 19.37
CA GLU A 189 0.75 -16.50 18.39
C GLU A 189 -0.67 -16.58 18.96
N ARG A 190 -0.79 -17.02 20.22
CA ARG A 190 -2.09 -17.19 20.89
C ARG A 190 -2.68 -15.88 21.42
N LYS A 191 -1.86 -14.90 21.82
CA LYS A 191 -2.31 -13.73 22.59
C LYS A 191 -2.06 -12.38 21.93
N VAL A 192 -1.08 -12.29 21.03
CA VAL A 192 -0.66 -11.02 20.43
C VAL A 192 -1.04 -10.96 18.96
N THR A 193 -0.39 -11.75 18.10
CA THR A 193 -0.56 -11.69 16.65
C THR A 193 0.01 -12.96 16.02
N ARG A 194 -0.57 -13.42 14.90
CA ARG A 194 -0.02 -14.52 14.11
C ARG A 194 1.24 -14.09 13.34
N PHE A 195 2.23 -14.97 13.26
CA PHE A 195 3.39 -14.76 12.40
C PHE A 195 3.07 -15.08 10.94
N GLN A 196 3.97 -14.72 10.02
CA GLN A 196 3.82 -15.12 8.62
C GLN A 196 4.08 -16.61 8.45
N TYR A 197 5.00 -17.16 9.26
CA TYR A 197 5.42 -18.55 9.23
C TYR A 197 5.19 -19.21 10.59
N HIS A 198 4.90 -20.51 10.58
CA HIS A 198 4.54 -21.28 11.77
C HIS A 198 5.39 -22.57 11.82
N PRO A 199 6.69 -22.46 12.17
CA PRO A 199 7.60 -23.60 12.29
C PRO A 199 7.15 -24.56 13.39
N SER A 200 7.49 -25.84 13.24
CA SER A 200 7.33 -26.81 14.33
C SER A 200 8.30 -26.51 15.48
N ASP A 201 7.97 -26.99 16.69
CA ASP A 201 8.86 -26.84 17.84
C ASP A 201 10.22 -27.50 17.58
N GLU A 202 10.26 -28.64 16.88
CA GLU A 202 11.49 -29.35 16.52
C GLU A 202 12.37 -28.56 15.55
N GLU A 203 11.78 -27.93 14.53
CA GLU A 203 12.51 -27.08 13.60
C GLU A 203 13.12 -25.85 14.30
N LEU A 204 12.37 -25.24 15.23
CA LEU A 204 12.87 -24.14 16.05
C LEU A 204 14.02 -24.59 16.93
N ARG A 205 13.88 -25.71 17.65
CA ARG A 205 14.97 -26.27 18.48
C ARG A 205 16.22 -26.49 17.64
N ARG A 206 16.07 -27.08 16.46
CA ARG A 206 17.20 -27.31 15.54
C ARG A 206 17.88 -26.00 15.17
N ILE A 207 17.14 -25.00 14.70
CA ILE A 207 17.70 -23.73 14.21
C ILE A 207 18.38 -22.95 15.33
N LEU A 208 17.72 -22.80 16.49
CA LEU A 208 18.21 -21.98 17.59
C LEU A 208 19.60 -22.39 18.10
N HIS A 209 19.92 -23.69 18.08
CA HIS A 209 21.24 -24.20 18.48
C HIS A 209 22.39 -23.78 17.58
N TYR A 210 22.11 -23.47 16.31
CA TYR A 210 23.16 -23.12 15.35
C TYR A 210 23.36 -21.62 15.19
N ILE A 211 22.44 -20.79 15.70
CA ILE A 211 22.55 -19.33 15.59
C ILE A 211 23.76 -18.85 16.41
N PRO A 212 24.77 -18.23 15.79
CA PRO A 212 26.05 -17.93 16.44
C PRO A 212 26.03 -16.65 17.30
N ILE A 213 24.92 -15.92 17.33
CA ILE A 213 24.72 -14.70 18.11
C ILE A 213 23.43 -14.81 18.94
N GLU A 214 23.35 -14.10 20.07
CA GLU A 214 22.13 -14.07 20.86
C GLU A 214 21.12 -13.09 20.23
N VAL A 215 20.02 -13.63 19.72
CA VAL A 215 18.86 -12.85 19.25
C VAL A 215 17.90 -12.64 20.42
N THR A 216 17.97 -11.47 21.04
CA THR A 216 17.19 -11.10 22.23
C THR A 216 16.52 -9.74 22.02
N GLY A 217 15.96 -9.13 23.07
CA GLY A 217 15.32 -7.83 22.97
C GLY A 217 14.56 -7.39 24.23
N PRO A 218 14.10 -6.14 24.25
CA PRO A 218 13.25 -5.63 25.33
C PRO A 218 11.88 -6.32 25.30
N PRO A 219 11.14 -6.29 26.41
CA PRO A 219 9.77 -6.77 26.43
C PRO A 219 8.90 -5.90 25.51
N THR A 220 8.23 -6.53 24.54
CA THR A 220 7.33 -5.83 23.63
C THR A 220 5.89 -5.89 24.10
N ASP A 221 5.52 -6.96 24.80
CA ASP A 221 4.15 -7.25 25.19
C ASP A 221 4.07 -7.63 26.68
N ASN A 222 2.98 -7.21 27.33
CA ASN A 222 2.77 -7.42 28.77
C ASN A 222 2.28 -8.85 29.11
N TYR A 223 2.73 -9.85 28.38
CA TYR A 223 2.46 -11.27 28.67
C TYR A 223 3.70 -11.90 29.27
N GLN A 224 3.54 -12.53 30.44
CA GLN A 224 4.64 -13.21 31.10
C GLN A 224 4.72 -14.68 30.69
N VAL A 225 5.93 -15.20 30.61
CA VAL A 225 6.17 -16.65 30.52
C VAL A 225 5.91 -17.31 31.88
N SER A 226 5.50 -18.58 31.82
CA SER A 226 5.12 -19.39 32.97
C SER A 226 6.25 -20.32 33.39
N VAL A 227 6.89 -21.03 32.44
CA VAL A 227 7.86 -22.10 32.76
C VAL A 227 9.27 -21.53 32.92
N TYR A 228 9.79 -20.85 31.90
CA TYR A 228 11.21 -20.48 31.86
C TYR A 228 11.46 -19.04 32.35
N ARG A 229 11.34 -18.82 33.67
CA ARG A 229 11.47 -17.49 34.30
C ARG A 229 12.87 -17.27 34.87
N ASN A 230 13.29 -16.00 34.94
CA ASN A 230 14.52 -15.53 35.60
C ASN A 230 15.81 -16.19 35.08
N LEU A 231 15.87 -16.49 33.77
CA LEU A 231 17.09 -17.02 33.16
C LEU A 231 18.22 -15.99 33.25
N ARG A 232 19.43 -16.43 33.61
CA ARG A 232 20.59 -15.55 33.90
C ARG A 232 20.90 -14.54 32.79
N ARG A 233 20.71 -14.93 31.52
CA ARG A 233 21.00 -14.10 30.35
C ARG A 233 19.78 -13.39 29.78
N VAL A 234 18.57 -13.62 30.31
CA VAL A 234 17.33 -12.98 29.82
C VAL A 234 16.77 -12.06 30.90
N GLU A 235 16.89 -10.76 30.70
CA GLU A 235 16.62 -9.72 31.71
C GLU A 235 15.12 -9.48 31.98
N THR A 236 14.24 -10.16 31.27
CA THR A 236 12.79 -10.00 31.35
C THR A 236 12.07 -11.34 31.40
N ASN A 237 10.92 -11.37 32.06
CA ASN A 237 9.98 -12.51 32.05
C ASN A 237 8.82 -12.31 31.09
N PHE A 238 8.86 -11.24 30.29
CA PHE A 238 7.81 -10.91 29.33
C PHE A 238 8.23 -11.28 27.90
N VAL A 239 7.24 -11.39 27.01
CA VAL A 239 7.45 -11.75 25.60
C VAL A 239 8.25 -10.69 24.84
N ARG A 240 9.25 -11.14 24.06
CA ARG A 240 10.19 -10.34 23.27
C ARG A 240 9.88 -10.44 21.77
N GLY A 241 8.76 -9.86 21.35
CA GLY A 241 8.23 -9.97 19.98
C GLY A 241 9.19 -9.56 18.86
N GLY A 242 10.12 -8.63 19.11
CA GLY A 242 11.16 -8.25 18.14
C GLY A 242 12.09 -9.42 17.80
N ALA A 243 12.64 -10.08 18.83
CA ALA A 243 13.50 -11.26 18.70
C ALA A 243 12.74 -12.43 18.02
N LEU A 244 11.49 -12.65 18.42
CA LEU A 244 10.65 -13.70 17.84
C LEU A 244 10.47 -13.53 16.32
N ARG A 245 10.23 -12.29 15.86
CA ARG A 245 10.08 -11.99 14.42
C ARG A 245 11.35 -12.25 13.64
N VAL A 246 12.48 -11.79 14.16
CA VAL A 246 13.79 -11.93 13.47
C VAL A 246 14.12 -13.39 13.21
N ILE A 247 13.85 -14.29 14.16
CA ILE A 247 14.05 -15.72 13.94
C ILE A 247 12.95 -16.31 13.04
N ASN A 248 11.69 -16.05 13.37
CA ASN A 248 10.57 -16.75 12.74
C ASN A 248 10.24 -16.23 11.34
N ASP A 249 9.93 -14.93 11.22
CA ASP A 249 9.61 -14.29 9.94
C ASP A 249 10.88 -14.04 9.10
N GLY A 250 12.04 -13.89 9.75
CA GLY A 250 13.35 -13.67 9.12
C GLY A 250 14.12 -14.95 8.81
N VAL A 251 14.93 -15.44 9.75
CA VAL A 251 15.88 -16.55 9.52
C VAL A 251 15.18 -17.81 9.01
N TYR A 252 14.09 -18.24 9.65
CA TYR A 252 13.31 -19.40 9.22
C TYR A 252 12.52 -19.09 7.94
N GLY A 253 11.73 -18.01 7.96
CA GLY A 253 10.84 -17.64 6.86
C GLY A 253 11.55 -17.33 5.53
N LYS A 254 12.79 -16.82 5.58
CA LYS A 254 13.59 -16.39 4.42
C LYS A 254 14.88 -17.19 4.24
N ALA A 255 14.95 -18.40 4.78
CA ALA A 255 16.13 -19.27 4.72
C ALA A 255 16.70 -19.44 3.30
N ALA A 256 15.84 -19.57 2.27
CA ALA A 256 16.27 -19.73 0.88
C ALA A 256 17.02 -18.50 0.33
N LYS A 257 16.51 -17.29 0.60
CA LYS A 257 17.15 -16.03 0.16
C LYS A 257 18.44 -15.77 0.96
N LEU A 258 18.42 -16.09 2.26
CA LEU A 258 19.60 -15.97 3.12
C LEU A 258 20.72 -16.93 2.68
N LYS A 259 20.40 -18.19 2.34
CA LYS A 259 21.38 -19.19 1.87
C LYS A 259 22.12 -18.75 0.60
N LYS A 260 21.40 -18.19 -0.39
CA LYS A 260 22.02 -17.64 -1.61
C LYS A 260 23.09 -16.57 -1.31
N ILE A 261 22.83 -15.72 -0.32
CA ILE A 261 23.75 -14.64 0.08
C ILE A 261 24.94 -15.24 0.84
N ILE A 262 24.69 -16.14 1.78
CA ILE A 262 25.73 -16.90 2.50
C ILE A 262 26.70 -17.57 1.53
N ASP A 263 26.18 -18.29 0.53
CA ASP A 263 26.99 -19.02 -0.45
C ASP A 263 27.83 -18.08 -1.32
N LYS A 264 27.32 -16.87 -1.63
CA LYS A 264 28.06 -15.84 -2.36
C LYS A 264 29.24 -15.27 -1.56
N ILE A 265 29.07 -15.09 -0.25
CA ILE A 265 30.09 -14.48 0.63
C ILE A 265 31.05 -15.51 1.24
N GLY A 266 30.67 -16.79 1.26
CA GLY A 266 31.51 -17.88 1.78
C GLY A 266 31.49 -18.03 3.31
N MET A 267 30.40 -17.61 3.98
CA MET A 267 30.25 -17.85 5.42
C MET A 267 29.72 -19.25 5.72
N ASN A 268 30.18 -19.85 6.83
CA ASN A 268 29.80 -21.22 7.20
C ASN A 268 28.44 -21.27 7.93
N TRP A 269 27.36 -21.44 7.17
CA TRP A 269 25.98 -21.61 7.64
C TRP A 269 25.31 -22.85 7.01
N ASP A 270 26.05 -23.95 6.86
CA ASP A 270 25.55 -25.17 6.18
C ASP A 270 24.38 -25.85 6.90
N TRP A 271 24.16 -25.52 8.17
CA TRP A 271 23.01 -25.96 8.96
C TRP A 271 21.68 -25.33 8.50
N LEU A 272 21.72 -24.20 7.79
CA LEU A 272 20.54 -23.50 7.30
C LEU A 272 20.00 -24.20 6.06
N LYS A 273 19.05 -25.11 6.28
CA LYS A 273 18.33 -25.80 5.20
C LYS A 273 17.14 -24.94 4.76
N PRO A 274 17.04 -24.56 3.48
CA PRO A 274 15.82 -23.95 2.94
C PRO A 274 14.62 -24.87 3.20
N ARG A 275 13.43 -24.28 3.38
CA ARG A 275 12.20 -25.08 3.37
C ARG A 275 12.05 -25.67 1.97
N LYS A 276 11.69 -26.95 1.88
CA LYS A 276 11.02 -27.44 0.68
C LYS A 276 9.68 -26.72 0.64
N ASP A 277 9.48 -25.83 -0.32
CA ASP A 277 8.14 -25.29 -0.52
C ASP A 277 7.23 -26.48 -0.83
N GLU A 278 6.13 -26.66 -0.08
CA GLU A 278 5.10 -27.66 -0.41
C GLU A 278 4.53 -27.44 -1.83
N ASN A 279 4.85 -26.30 -2.46
CA ASN A 279 4.52 -25.96 -3.85
C ASN A 279 5.55 -26.45 -4.89
N GLU A 280 6.74 -26.93 -4.50
CA GLU A 280 7.71 -27.51 -5.46
C GLU A 280 7.36 -28.96 -5.84
N GLU A 281 6.52 -29.65 -5.07
CA GLU A 281 6.06 -31.00 -5.37
C GLU A 281 4.63 -31.01 -5.93
N LYS A 282 4.52 -30.55 -7.19
CA LYS A 282 3.71 -31.18 -8.25
C LYS A 282 3.97 -30.42 -9.56
N ILE A 283 4.74 -31.04 -10.45
CA ILE A 283 4.63 -30.79 -11.90
C ILE A 283 3.26 -31.35 -12.31
N SER A 284 2.17 -30.69 -11.91
CA SER A 284 0.83 -30.98 -12.42
C SER A 284 0.57 -30.09 -13.62
N ALA A 285 -0.12 -30.64 -14.63
CA ALA A 285 -0.61 -29.88 -15.79
C ALA A 285 -1.67 -28.80 -15.43
N LYS A 286 -1.90 -28.51 -14.14
CA LYS A 286 -2.93 -27.58 -13.64
C LYS A 286 -2.58 -27.06 -12.24
N ILE A 287 -2.85 -25.77 -11.97
CA ILE A 287 -2.71 -25.15 -10.64
C ILE A 287 -4.00 -25.35 -9.83
N LEU A 288 -3.87 -25.74 -8.56
CA LEU A 288 -5.02 -25.98 -7.67
C LEU A 288 -5.62 -24.66 -7.12
N PRO A 289 -6.91 -24.65 -6.71
CA PRO A 289 -7.54 -23.49 -6.08
C PRO A 289 -6.97 -23.17 -4.68
N ASP A 290 -6.81 -21.88 -4.33
CA ASP A 290 -6.29 -21.45 -3.01
C ASP A 290 -7.37 -20.73 -2.16
N ASN A 291 -7.65 -21.26 -0.97
CA ASN A 291 -8.65 -20.73 -0.04
C ASN A 291 -8.10 -19.70 0.96
N LYS A 292 -6.80 -19.40 0.97
CA LYS A 292 -6.16 -18.53 1.99
C LYS A 292 -6.81 -17.15 2.07
N TYR A 293 -7.22 -16.57 0.95
CA TYR A 293 -7.85 -15.25 0.96
C TYR A 293 -9.19 -15.27 1.71
N LEU A 294 -9.89 -16.40 1.83
CA LEU A 294 -11.21 -16.56 2.48
C LEU A 294 -11.17 -16.82 3.99
N VAL A 295 -9.99 -16.88 4.63
CA VAL A 295 -9.89 -17.25 6.06
C VAL A 295 -10.43 -16.15 6.99
N ASP A 296 -10.23 -14.87 6.63
CA ASP A 296 -10.59 -13.72 7.48
C ASP A 296 -11.81 -12.96 6.94
N VAL A 297 -12.91 -13.67 6.65
CA VAL A 297 -14.15 -13.02 6.20
C VAL A 297 -14.78 -12.27 7.38
N VAL A 298 -14.88 -10.96 7.22
CA VAL A 298 -15.48 -10.06 8.22
C VAL A 298 -16.86 -9.63 7.72
N GLY A 299 -17.76 -9.39 8.65
CA GLY A 299 -19.09 -8.87 8.34
C GLY A 299 -18.99 -7.55 7.55
N GLY A 300 -19.85 -7.43 6.54
CA GLY A 300 -19.90 -6.30 5.63
C GLY A 300 -18.85 -6.30 4.54
N ARG A 301 -17.98 -7.32 4.45
CA ARG A 301 -16.97 -7.45 3.40
C ARG A 301 -17.31 -8.62 2.49
N PRO A 302 -18.00 -8.39 1.35
CA PRO A 302 -18.49 -9.47 0.51
C PRO A 302 -17.38 -10.32 -0.08
N ILE A 303 -17.69 -11.61 -0.28
CA ILE A 303 -16.94 -12.48 -1.18
C ILE A 303 -17.56 -12.27 -2.55
N PHE A 304 -16.74 -11.95 -3.54
CA PHE A 304 -17.18 -11.72 -4.91
C PHE A 304 -17.05 -12.98 -5.74
N SER A 305 -16.04 -13.82 -5.48
CA SER A 305 -15.89 -15.10 -6.14
C SER A 305 -15.11 -16.08 -5.27
N HIS A 306 -15.50 -17.35 -5.28
CA HIS A 306 -14.73 -18.47 -4.72
C HIS A 306 -13.54 -18.85 -5.61
N PRO A 307 -12.58 -19.62 -5.08
CA PRO A 307 -11.30 -19.79 -5.73
C PRO A 307 -11.43 -20.58 -7.04
N SER A 308 -10.93 -20.03 -8.13
CA SER A 308 -10.90 -20.66 -9.46
C SER A 308 -12.27 -21.17 -9.98
N LEU A 309 -13.39 -20.61 -9.50
CA LEU A 309 -14.73 -20.99 -9.95
C LEU A 309 -15.15 -20.21 -11.20
N PHE A 310 -15.80 -20.93 -12.12
CA PHE A 310 -16.48 -20.32 -13.26
C PHE A 310 -17.52 -19.29 -12.81
N GLY A 311 -17.71 -18.25 -13.61
CA GLY A 311 -18.56 -17.10 -13.29
C GLY A 311 -17.88 -16.09 -12.37
N GLY A 312 -16.68 -16.39 -11.87
CA GLY A 312 -15.81 -15.45 -11.18
C GLY A 312 -15.17 -14.43 -12.11
N PHE A 313 -14.13 -13.75 -11.63
CA PHE A 313 -13.35 -12.84 -12.48
C PHE A 313 -12.49 -13.63 -13.45
N ARG A 314 -12.66 -13.45 -14.75
CA ARG A 314 -11.78 -14.08 -15.74
C ARG A 314 -10.42 -13.39 -15.72
N LEU A 315 -9.34 -14.17 -15.63
CA LEU A 315 -7.98 -13.63 -15.74
C LEU A 315 -7.76 -13.11 -17.16
N ARG A 316 -7.39 -11.83 -17.26
CA ARG A 316 -6.90 -11.19 -18.48
C ARG A 316 -5.53 -10.60 -18.20
N TYR A 317 -4.54 -10.96 -19.02
CA TYR A 317 -3.20 -10.42 -18.88
C TYR A 317 -3.07 -9.07 -19.56
N GLY A 318 -2.40 -8.16 -18.88
CA GLY A 318 -2.03 -6.88 -19.45
C GLY A 318 -2.02 -5.78 -18.41
N ARG A 319 -1.62 -4.61 -18.85
CA ARG A 319 -1.49 -3.43 -18.00
C ARG A 319 -2.17 -2.25 -18.67
N ALA A 320 -3.09 -1.63 -17.97
CA ALA A 320 -3.57 -0.30 -18.26
C ALA A 320 -2.73 0.77 -17.55
N ARG A 321 -2.84 2.02 -18.02
CA ARG A 321 -2.06 3.16 -17.49
C ARG A 321 -2.21 3.41 -15.98
N ASN A 322 -3.31 2.93 -15.37
CA ASN A 322 -3.64 3.02 -13.94
C ASN A 322 -3.50 1.68 -13.17
N THR A 323 -2.85 0.66 -13.76
CA THR A 323 -2.64 -0.67 -13.15
C THR A 323 -1.16 -1.07 -13.07
N GLY A 324 -0.86 -2.18 -12.40
CA GLY A 324 0.50 -2.64 -12.03
C GLY A 324 0.86 -2.26 -10.59
N LEU A 325 2.02 -2.68 -10.08
CA LEU A 325 2.44 -2.44 -8.69
C LEU A 325 1.34 -2.85 -7.68
N ALA A 326 0.81 -4.06 -7.84
CA ALA A 326 -0.33 -4.65 -7.15
C ALA A 326 -1.71 -4.04 -7.45
N ALA A 327 -1.85 -3.01 -8.28
CA ALA A 327 -3.16 -2.55 -8.73
C ALA A 327 -3.69 -3.37 -9.90
N VAL A 328 -4.95 -3.81 -9.82
CA VAL A 328 -5.63 -4.58 -10.87
C VAL A 328 -6.82 -3.82 -11.45
N GLY A 329 -7.12 -4.09 -12.72
CA GLY A 329 -8.21 -3.45 -13.44
C GLY A 329 -9.50 -4.26 -13.37
N ILE A 330 -10.63 -3.60 -13.11
CA ILE A 330 -11.98 -4.20 -13.20
C ILE A 330 -12.87 -3.27 -14.02
N HIS A 331 -13.83 -3.84 -14.75
CA HIS A 331 -14.79 -3.06 -15.51
C HIS A 331 -15.73 -2.24 -14.59
N PRO A 332 -15.96 -0.93 -14.84
CA PRO A 332 -16.86 -0.11 -14.02
C PRO A 332 -18.28 -0.67 -13.87
N ALA A 333 -18.84 -1.29 -14.90
CA ALA A 333 -20.16 -1.95 -14.83
C ALA A 333 -20.19 -3.06 -13.77
N THR A 334 -19.11 -3.85 -13.66
CA THR A 334 -18.96 -4.88 -12.62
C THR A 334 -18.95 -4.25 -11.24
N MET A 335 -18.25 -3.13 -11.06
CA MET A 335 -18.22 -2.41 -9.79
C MET A 335 -19.62 -1.97 -9.33
N VAL A 336 -20.43 -1.43 -10.25
CA VAL A 336 -21.83 -1.04 -9.99
C VAL A 336 -22.71 -2.24 -9.66
N ILE A 337 -22.66 -3.30 -10.47
CA ILE A 337 -23.49 -4.50 -10.32
C ILE A 337 -23.20 -5.26 -9.02
N LEU A 338 -21.96 -5.20 -8.54
CA LEU A 338 -21.56 -5.71 -7.23
C LEU A 338 -21.99 -4.79 -6.08
N GLU A 339 -23.15 -4.17 -6.25
CA GLU A 339 -23.79 -3.23 -5.34
C GLU A 339 -22.91 -2.05 -4.93
N SER A 340 -21.97 -1.64 -5.79
CA SER A 340 -20.97 -0.59 -5.51
C SER A 340 -20.13 -0.87 -4.25
N PHE A 341 -19.97 -2.13 -3.84
CA PHE A 341 -19.01 -2.49 -2.77
C PHE A 341 -17.57 -2.33 -3.24
N ILE A 342 -17.32 -2.50 -4.53
CA ILE A 342 -16.07 -2.16 -5.18
C ILE A 342 -16.18 -0.73 -5.69
N ALA A 343 -15.28 0.12 -5.23
CA ALA A 343 -15.10 1.48 -5.71
C ALA A 343 -13.65 1.68 -6.18
N VAL A 344 -13.40 2.80 -6.87
CA VAL A 344 -12.06 3.19 -7.27
C VAL A 344 -11.19 3.37 -6.02
N GLY A 345 -10.18 2.50 -5.85
CA GLY A 345 -9.31 2.47 -4.68
C GLY A 345 -9.64 1.43 -3.61
N THR A 346 -10.78 0.73 -3.72
CA THR A 346 -11.10 -0.35 -2.77
C THR A 346 -10.03 -1.45 -2.87
N GLN A 347 -9.52 -1.91 -1.73
CA GLN A 347 -8.62 -3.06 -1.67
C GLN A 347 -9.44 -4.34 -1.79
N LEU A 348 -9.10 -5.22 -2.73
CA LEU A 348 -9.56 -6.61 -2.72
C LEU A 348 -8.47 -7.53 -2.19
N ARG A 349 -8.88 -8.60 -1.51
CA ARG A 349 -8.05 -9.77 -1.26
C ARG A 349 -8.29 -10.73 -2.41
N ILE A 350 -7.26 -10.96 -3.20
CA ILE A 350 -7.33 -11.81 -4.39
C ILE A 350 -6.72 -13.19 -4.10
N GLU A 351 -7.16 -14.18 -4.85
CA GLU A 351 -6.63 -15.54 -4.80
C GLU A 351 -5.19 -15.60 -5.33
N ARG A 352 -4.93 -14.86 -6.41
CA ARG A 352 -3.68 -14.90 -7.20
C ARG A 352 -3.63 -13.78 -8.24
N PRO A 353 -2.43 -13.40 -8.75
CA PRO A 353 -1.15 -13.52 -8.07
C PRO A 353 -1.10 -12.51 -6.91
N GLY A 354 -0.48 -12.88 -5.79
CA GLY A 354 -0.38 -12.00 -4.61
C GLY A 354 -1.58 -12.07 -3.65
N LYS A 355 -1.54 -11.25 -2.60
CA LYS A 355 -2.46 -11.33 -1.44
C LYS A 355 -3.59 -10.29 -1.48
N SER A 356 -3.32 -9.16 -2.11
CA SER A 356 -4.21 -8.00 -2.17
C SER A 356 -3.95 -7.22 -3.45
N ALA A 357 -4.96 -6.47 -3.87
CA ALA A 357 -4.82 -5.49 -4.93
C ALA A 357 -5.70 -4.27 -4.69
N THR A 358 -5.21 -3.07 -5.02
CA THR A 358 -6.07 -1.89 -5.19
C THR A 358 -6.82 -1.98 -6.51
N ILE A 359 -8.13 -1.72 -6.51
CA ILE A 359 -8.93 -1.74 -7.73
C ILE A 359 -8.92 -0.40 -8.43
N THR A 360 -8.71 -0.44 -9.74
CA THR A 360 -8.82 0.71 -10.64
C THR A 360 -9.73 0.39 -11.83
N PRO A 361 -10.41 1.40 -12.41
CA PRO A 361 -11.34 1.17 -13.51
C PRO A 361 -10.62 1.00 -14.84
N VAL A 362 -11.04 -0.03 -15.58
CA VAL A 362 -10.63 -0.27 -16.98
C VAL A 362 -11.89 -0.59 -17.76
N ASP A 363 -12.35 0.32 -18.61
CA ASP A 363 -13.65 0.26 -19.26
C ASP A 363 -13.64 -0.39 -20.66
N THR A 364 -12.49 -0.91 -21.06
CA THR A 364 -12.26 -1.61 -22.33
C THR A 364 -12.26 -3.12 -22.22
N ILE A 365 -12.04 -3.64 -21.00
CA ILE A 365 -12.11 -5.08 -20.73
C ILE A 365 -13.57 -5.54 -20.60
N GLU A 366 -13.81 -6.84 -20.61
CA GLU A 366 -15.16 -7.38 -20.62
C GLU A 366 -15.87 -7.16 -19.27
N GLY A 367 -17.08 -6.60 -19.32
CA GLY A 367 -17.96 -6.42 -18.18
C GLY A 367 -18.69 -7.70 -17.76
N PRO A 368 -19.67 -7.59 -16.84
CA PRO A 368 -20.40 -8.75 -16.35
C PRO A 368 -21.50 -9.20 -17.33
N ILE A 369 -21.89 -10.47 -17.22
CA ILE A 369 -23.07 -11.02 -17.88
C ILE A 369 -24.07 -11.40 -16.80
N VAL A 370 -25.29 -10.87 -16.93
CA VAL A 370 -26.33 -10.97 -15.90
C VAL A 370 -27.60 -11.56 -16.48
N LYS A 371 -28.31 -12.29 -15.62
CA LYS A 371 -29.68 -12.72 -15.83
C LYS A 371 -30.62 -11.77 -15.10
N LEU A 372 -31.55 -11.19 -15.83
CA LEU A 372 -32.59 -10.31 -15.30
C LEU A 372 -33.81 -11.14 -14.85
N LYS A 373 -34.62 -10.57 -13.95
CA LYS A 373 -35.84 -11.21 -13.41
C LYS A 373 -36.89 -11.54 -14.47
N ASN A 374 -36.87 -10.85 -15.61
CA ASN A 374 -37.73 -11.15 -16.76
C ASN A 374 -37.23 -12.36 -17.57
N GLY A 375 -36.06 -12.91 -17.23
CA GLY A 375 -35.43 -14.03 -17.92
C GLY A 375 -34.39 -13.63 -18.96
N ASP A 376 -34.20 -12.34 -19.26
CA ASP A 376 -33.18 -11.91 -20.24
C ASP A 376 -31.77 -12.17 -19.72
N VAL A 377 -30.85 -12.52 -20.63
CA VAL A 377 -29.42 -12.61 -20.37
C VAL A 377 -28.72 -11.51 -21.15
N VAL A 378 -28.06 -10.60 -20.44
CA VAL A 378 -27.53 -9.35 -21.00
C VAL A 378 -26.04 -9.22 -20.69
N ARG A 379 -25.24 -8.83 -21.70
CA ARG A 379 -23.88 -8.31 -21.50
C ARG A 379 -23.97 -6.86 -21.08
N VAL A 380 -23.41 -6.51 -19.94
CA VAL A 380 -23.45 -5.13 -19.45
C VAL A 380 -22.14 -4.44 -19.81
N GLU A 381 -22.19 -3.56 -20.80
CA GLU A 381 -20.99 -2.97 -21.41
C GLU A 381 -20.68 -1.57 -20.90
N SER A 382 -21.57 -0.96 -20.11
CA SER A 382 -21.38 0.38 -19.59
C SER A 382 -21.86 0.55 -18.15
N GLU A 383 -21.33 1.57 -17.48
CA GLU A 383 -21.79 1.99 -16.15
C GLU A 383 -23.27 2.41 -16.18
N GLN A 384 -23.69 3.07 -17.26
CA GLN A 384 -25.06 3.51 -17.46
C GLN A 384 -26.03 2.33 -17.54
N GLU A 385 -25.71 1.32 -18.34
CA GLU A 385 -26.48 0.06 -18.41
C GLU A 385 -26.49 -0.65 -17.06
N ALA A 386 -25.35 -0.69 -16.36
CA ALA A 386 -25.24 -1.31 -15.05
C ALA A 386 -26.21 -0.69 -14.04
N GLU A 387 -26.33 0.64 -14.00
CA GLU A 387 -27.26 1.33 -13.10
C GLU A 387 -28.74 1.06 -13.46
N ILE A 388 -29.05 0.93 -14.75
CA ILE A 388 -30.40 0.57 -15.23
C ILE A 388 -30.76 -0.85 -14.75
N PHE A 389 -29.90 -1.82 -15.02
CA PHE A 389 -30.20 -3.23 -14.77
C PHE A 389 -30.05 -3.66 -13.31
N ARG A 390 -29.24 -2.94 -12.50
CA ARG A 390 -28.85 -3.33 -11.13
C ARG A 390 -29.99 -3.86 -10.25
N LYS A 391 -31.17 -3.24 -10.30
CA LYS A 391 -32.34 -3.60 -9.47
C LYS A 391 -33.07 -4.86 -9.96
N ASP A 392 -32.92 -5.17 -11.24
CA ASP A 392 -33.64 -6.23 -11.93
C ASP A 392 -32.78 -7.48 -12.16
N ILE A 393 -31.53 -7.46 -11.73
CA ILE A 393 -30.65 -8.64 -11.73
C ILE A 393 -31.19 -9.70 -10.76
N GLU A 394 -31.47 -10.88 -11.32
CA GLU A 394 -31.78 -12.10 -10.59
C GLU A 394 -30.49 -12.85 -10.22
N GLU A 395 -29.60 -13.06 -11.21
CA GLU A 395 -28.34 -13.79 -11.06
C GLU A 395 -27.23 -13.11 -11.88
N ILE A 396 -26.01 -13.05 -11.33
CA ILE A 396 -24.81 -12.62 -12.03
C ILE A 396 -24.09 -13.88 -12.49
N LEU A 397 -24.15 -14.16 -13.80
CA LEU A 397 -23.64 -15.38 -14.41
C LEU A 397 -22.12 -15.36 -14.56
N PHE A 398 -21.59 -14.17 -14.86
CA PHE A 398 -20.17 -13.91 -15.03
C PHE A 398 -19.84 -12.50 -14.53
N LEU A 399 -18.79 -12.36 -13.73
CA LEU A 399 -18.38 -11.06 -13.17
C LEU A 399 -17.68 -10.14 -14.17
N GLY A 400 -17.14 -10.69 -15.26
CA GLY A 400 -16.26 -9.94 -16.17
C GLY A 400 -14.79 -10.22 -15.92
N ASP A 401 -13.96 -9.40 -16.56
CA ASP A 401 -12.50 -9.53 -16.51
C ASP A 401 -11.90 -8.92 -15.25
N MET A 402 -10.82 -9.54 -14.77
CA MET A 402 -9.84 -8.91 -13.89
C MET A 402 -8.52 -8.81 -14.65
N LEU A 403 -8.12 -7.56 -14.92
CA LEU A 403 -6.88 -7.26 -15.61
C LEU A 403 -5.71 -7.32 -14.64
N VAL A 404 -4.78 -8.23 -14.89
CA VAL A 404 -3.60 -8.45 -14.06
C VAL A 404 -2.33 -8.27 -14.89
N ALA A 405 -1.45 -7.41 -14.40
CA ALA A 405 -0.16 -7.14 -15.01
C ALA A 405 0.77 -8.37 -14.92
N VAL A 406 1.61 -8.57 -15.93
CA VAL A 406 2.59 -9.66 -15.97
C VAL A 406 3.61 -9.50 -14.83
N GLY A 407 3.97 -8.26 -14.49
CA GLY A 407 4.84 -7.94 -13.37
C GLY A 407 4.39 -8.53 -12.03
N GLU A 408 3.09 -8.70 -11.81
CA GLU A 408 2.56 -9.28 -10.57
C GLU A 408 2.87 -10.77 -10.44
N PHE A 409 2.90 -11.50 -11.55
CA PHE A 409 3.31 -12.89 -11.57
C PHE A 409 4.82 -13.04 -11.34
N LEU A 410 5.62 -12.12 -11.90
CA LEU A 410 7.06 -12.05 -11.69
C LEU A 410 7.41 -11.78 -10.23
N GLU A 411 6.79 -10.76 -9.62
CA GLU A 411 7.04 -10.39 -8.23
C GLU A 411 6.67 -11.53 -7.26
N ASN A 412 5.46 -12.07 -7.42
CA ASN A 412 4.97 -13.12 -6.52
C ASN A 412 5.54 -14.50 -6.86
N ASN A 413 6.38 -14.61 -7.89
CA ASN A 413 6.93 -15.86 -8.42
C ASN A 413 5.83 -16.93 -8.62
N HIS A 414 4.67 -16.49 -9.10
CA HIS A 414 3.52 -17.37 -9.36
C HIS A 414 3.59 -17.85 -10.80
N ARG A 415 3.37 -19.15 -11.04
CA ARG A 415 3.34 -19.72 -12.40
C ARG A 415 2.29 -19.02 -13.26
N LEU A 416 2.59 -18.87 -14.54
CA LEU A 416 1.63 -18.32 -15.50
C LEU A 416 0.41 -19.25 -15.59
N MET A 417 -0.74 -18.69 -15.95
CA MET A 417 -1.99 -19.42 -16.08
C MET A 417 -2.57 -19.18 -17.47
N PRO A 418 -3.27 -20.16 -18.08
CA PRO A 418 -3.86 -19.97 -19.39
C PRO A 418 -4.82 -18.79 -19.40
N ALA A 419 -4.62 -17.87 -20.34
CA ALA A 419 -5.53 -16.75 -20.57
C ALA A 419 -6.83 -17.23 -21.22
N GLY A 420 -7.95 -16.58 -20.93
CA GLY A 420 -9.14 -16.72 -21.77
C GLY A 420 -8.92 -16.09 -23.15
N TYR A 421 -9.62 -16.56 -24.18
CA TYR A 421 -9.49 -15.96 -25.50
C TYR A 421 -10.05 -14.53 -25.51
N CYS A 422 -9.20 -13.57 -25.89
CA CYS A 422 -9.45 -12.14 -25.80
C CYS A 422 -8.90 -11.39 -27.03
N GLU A 423 -9.31 -10.14 -27.20
CA GLU A 423 -9.07 -9.33 -28.41
C GLU A 423 -7.58 -9.15 -28.73
N GLU A 424 -6.73 -9.10 -27.71
CA GLU A 424 -5.27 -9.00 -27.82
C GLU A 424 -4.68 -10.22 -28.53
N ILE A 425 -5.12 -11.42 -28.13
CA ILE A 425 -4.69 -12.68 -28.75
C ILE A 425 -5.20 -12.74 -30.19
N TRP A 426 -6.48 -12.38 -30.41
CA TRP A 426 -7.09 -12.40 -31.74
C TRP A 426 -6.41 -11.44 -32.71
N VAL A 427 -6.09 -10.22 -32.28
CA VAL A 427 -5.34 -9.26 -33.11
C VAL A 427 -3.94 -9.76 -33.40
N ALA A 428 -3.25 -10.37 -32.43
CA ALA A 428 -1.91 -10.90 -32.66
C ALA A 428 -1.93 -12.08 -33.65
N GLU A 429 -2.94 -12.96 -33.58
CA GLU A 429 -3.17 -14.01 -34.59
C GLU A 429 -3.51 -13.43 -35.98
N LEU A 430 -4.33 -12.37 -36.03
CA LEU A 430 -4.64 -11.67 -37.29
C LEU A 430 -3.39 -11.02 -37.90
N LYS A 431 -2.60 -10.30 -37.11
CA LYS A 431 -1.33 -9.68 -37.53
C LYS A 431 -0.42 -10.73 -38.16
N LYS A 432 -0.20 -11.85 -37.45
CA LYS A 432 0.62 -12.97 -37.95
C LYS A 432 0.17 -13.47 -39.32
N VAL A 433 -1.13 -13.71 -39.50
CA VAL A 433 -1.65 -14.21 -40.79
C VAL A 433 -1.57 -13.15 -41.89
N VAL A 434 -1.78 -11.88 -41.57
CA VAL A 434 -1.65 -10.77 -42.53
C VAL A 434 -0.20 -10.59 -42.96
N ASP A 435 0.75 -10.68 -42.04
CA ASP A 435 2.17 -10.61 -42.35
C ASP A 435 2.60 -11.80 -43.23
N GLU A 436 2.21 -13.02 -42.87
CA GLU A 436 2.58 -14.24 -43.60
C GLU A 436 1.92 -14.35 -45.00
N ARG A 437 0.66 -13.96 -45.16
CA ARG A 437 -0.11 -14.18 -46.40
C ARG A 437 -0.31 -12.94 -47.27
N PHE A 438 -0.15 -11.74 -46.70
CA PHE A 438 -0.43 -10.47 -47.36
C PHE A 438 0.71 -9.44 -47.19
N ASP A 439 1.89 -9.84 -46.68
CA ASP A 439 3.06 -8.97 -46.53
C ASP A 439 2.75 -7.66 -45.76
N GLY A 440 1.93 -7.77 -44.70
CA GLY A 440 1.52 -6.64 -43.87
C GLY A 440 0.48 -5.70 -44.50
N ARG A 441 -0.07 -6.02 -45.68
CA ARG A 441 -0.99 -5.18 -46.45
C ARG A 441 -2.46 -5.40 -46.06
N TYR A 442 -2.90 -4.67 -45.05
CA TYR A 442 -4.32 -4.66 -44.61
C TYR A 442 -5.30 -4.16 -45.68
N ASP A 443 -4.87 -3.25 -46.55
CA ASP A 443 -5.70 -2.67 -47.61
C ASP A 443 -6.16 -3.72 -48.64
N ILE A 444 -5.29 -4.67 -48.98
CA ILE A 444 -5.62 -5.79 -49.88
C ILE A 444 -6.67 -6.70 -49.24
N LEU A 445 -6.53 -6.98 -47.95
CA LEU A 445 -7.47 -7.80 -47.21
C LEU A 445 -8.84 -7.11 -47.08
N GLU A 446 -8.85 -5.80 -46.78
CA GLU A 446 -10.06 -4.99 -46.70
C GLU A 446 -10.83 -5.01 -48.03
N GLU A 447 -10.13 -4.82 -49.17
CA GLU A 447 -10.74 -4.86 -50.50
C GLU A 447 -11.39 -6.22 -50.79
N ARG A 448 -10.68 -7.32 -50.50
CA ARG A 448 -11.19 -8.68 -50.73
C ARG A 448 -12.39 -9.05 -49.85
N LEU A 449 -12.45 -8.54 -48.63
CA LEU A 449 -13.57 -8.78 -47.71
C LEU A 449 -14.72 -7.78 -47.87
N GLY A 450 -14.52 -6.74 -48.69
CA GLY A 450 -15.49 -5.66 -48.90
C GLY A 450 -15.63 -4.74 -47.67
N PHE A 451 -14.54 -4.47 -46.96
CA PHE A 451 -14.51 -3.62 -45.78
C PHE A 451 -14.14 -2.17 -46.12
N GLU A 452 -14.53 -1.24 -45.24
CA GLU A 452 -14.11 0.16 -45.34
C GLU A 452 -12.58 0.28 -45.23
N LYS A 453 -12.00 1.16 -46.05
CA LYS A 453 -10.57 1.43 -46.06
C LYS A 453 -10.04 1.85 -44.70
N ASN A 454 -8.91 1.28 -44.28
CA ASN A 454 -8.24 1.45 -42.99
C ASN A 454 -9.01 0.93 -41.76
N LYS A 455 -10.17 0.29 -41.92
CA LYS A 455 -10.94 -0.21 -40.77
C LYS A 455 -10.20 -1.31 -40.01
N LEU A 456 -9.62 -2.30 -40.70
CA LEU A 456 -8.84 -3.36 -40.06
C LEU A 456 -7.59 -2.81 -39.39
N LYS A 457 -6.91 -1.86 -40.05
CA LYS A 457 -5.75 -1.20 -39.46
C LYS A 457 -6.10 -0.48 -38.15
N LYS A 458 -7.22 0.25 -38.10
CA LYS A 458 -7.72 0.89 -36.87
C LYS A 458 -8.02 -0.12 -35.76
N ILE A 459 -8.61 -1.27 -36.08
CA ILE A 459 -8.90 -2.35 -35.13
C ILE A 459 -7.60 -2.97 -34.62
N VAL A 460 -6.63 -3.20 -35.49
CA VAL A 460 -5.34 -3.76 -35.10
C VAL A 460 -4.56 -2.80 -34.20
N ASP A 461 -4.60 -1.50 -34.49
CA ASP A 461 -3.94 -0.47 -33.69
C ASP A 461 -4.65 -0.23 -32.35
N ASN A 462 -5.99 -0.38 -32.31
CA ASN A 462 -6.81 -0.12 -31.13
C ASN A 462 -8.02 -1.08 -31.04
N PRO A 463 -7.81 -2.37 -30.67
CA PRO A 463 -8.87 -3.40 -30.72
C PRO A 463 -10.04 -3.12 -29.79
N PHE A 464 -9.83 -2.29 -28.79
CA PHE A 464 -10.82 -1.99 -27.76
C PHE A 464 -11.78 -0.86 -28.15
N LEU A 465 -11.40 -0.01 -29.11
CA LEU A 465 -12.17 1.18 -29.49
C LEU A 465 -13.04 0.95 -30.73
N PHE A 466 -12.65 0.01 -31.59
CA PHE A 466 -13.35 -0.29 -32.83
C PHE A 466 -13.92 -1.70 -32.79
N LYS A 467 -15.26 -1.81 -32.78
CA LYS A 467 -15.97 -3.09 -32.76
C LYS A 467 -16.20 -3.60 -34.18
N LEU A 468 -16.01 -4.89 -34.40
CA LEU A 468 -16.47 -5.61 -35.60
C LEU A 468 -17.95 -5.91 -35.49
N THR A 469 -18.64 -6.00 -36.62
CA THR A 469 -19.99 -6.59 -36.69
C THR A 469 -19.91 -8.13 -36.74
N GLU A 470 -21.05 -8.80 -36.53
CA GLU A 470 -21.15 -10.27 -36.62
C GLU A 470 -20.70 -10.79 -37.98
N GLU A 471 -21.16 -10.14 -39.06
CA GLU A 471 -20.82 -10.52 -40.43
C GLU A 471 -19.33 -10.35 -40.73
N GLU A 472 -18.73 -9.24 -40.26
CA GLU A 472 -17.32 -8.96 -40.46
C GLU A 472 -16.45 -9.99 -39.73
N ALA A 473 -16.78 -10.29 -38.46
CA ALA A 473 -16.07 -11.31 -37.68
C ALA A 473 -16.11 -12.70 -38.35
N LEU A 474 -17.28 -13.08 -38.89
CA LEU A 474 -17.44 -14.36 -39.61
C LEU A 474 -16.67 -14.38 -40.93
N LYS A 475 -16.73 -13.30 -41.72
CA LYS A 475 -15.99 -13.19 -42.98
C LYS A 475 -14.49 -13.33 -42.76
N ILE A 476 -13.94 -12.64 -41.75
CA ILE A 476 -12.52 -12.75 -41.40
C ILE A 476 -12.17 -14.18 -41.00
N SER A 477 -12.93 -14.77 -40.07
CA SER A 477 -12.66 -16.11 -39.56
C SER A 477 -12.69 -17.18 -40.66
N LYS A 478 -13.70 -17.16 -41.53
CA LYS A 478 -13.83 -18.10 -42.65
C LYS A 478 -12.78 -17.90 -43.74
N TYR A 479 -12.45 -16.65 -44.08
CA TYR A 479 -11.50 -16.36 -45.15
C TYR A 479 -10.05 -16.62 -44.74
N LEU A 480 -9.68 -16.23 -43.52
CA LEU A 480 -8.31 -16.37 -43.02
C LEU A 480 -8.05 -17.68 -42.28
N MET A 481 -9.10 -18.41 -41.89
CA MET A 481 -9.03 -19.60 -41.03
C MET A 481 -8.45 -19.32 -39.63
N ILE A 482 -8.64 -18.09 -39.14
CA ILE A 482 -8.34 -17.72 -37.74
C ILE A 482 -9.58 -17.93 -36.86
N PRO A 483 -9.43 -18.10 -35.55
CA PRO A 483 -10.56 -18.28 -34.65
C PRO A 483 -11.55 -17.11 -34.70
N LEU A 484 -12.82 -17.42 -34.43
CA LEU A 484 -13.88 -16.43 -34.33
C LEU A 484 -13.52 -15.34 -33.32
N HIS A 485 -13.92 -14.10 -33.61
CA HIS A 485 -13.61 -12.96 -32.75
C HIS A 485 -14.11 -13.18 -31.30
N PRO A 486 -13.32 -12.87 -30.26
CA PRO A 486 -13.65 -13.14 -28.85
C PRO A 486 -14.98 -12.56 -28.38
N ARG A 487 -15.39 -11.38 -28.86
CA ARG A 487 -16.70 -10.78 -28.59
C ARG A 487 -17.89 -11.69 -28.89
N TYR A 488 -17.76 -12.50 -29.94
CA TYR A 488 -18.80 -13.40 -30.45
C TYR A 488 -18.53 -14.86 -30.08
N THR A 489 -17.61 -15.08 -29.15
CA THR A 489 -17.27 -16.40 -28.60
C THR A 489 -17.78 -16.46 -27.16
N TYR A 490 -18.58 -17.48 -26.84
CA TYR A 490 -19.16 -17.67 -25.51
C TYR A 490 -18.48 -18.83 -24.77
N PHE A 491 -18.91 -19.09 -23.54
CA PHE A 491 -18.28 -20.09 -22.66
C PHE A 491 -18.75 -21.51 -22.99
N TRP A 492 -18.53 -21.93 -24.23
CA TRP A 492 -18.88 -23.26 -24.74
C TRP A 492 -18.16 -24.39 -23.99
N GLU A 493 -17.00 -24.09 -23.40
CA GLU A 493 -16.25 -24.99 -22.54
C GLU A 493 -16.99 -25.43 -21.26
N ASN A 494 -18.08 -24.73 -20.87
CA ASN A 494 -18.86 -25.06 -19.68
C ASN A 494 -20.07 -25.97 -19.92
N ILE A 495 -20.36 -26.27 -21.18
CA ILE A 495 -21.44 -27.17 -21.56
C ILE A 495 -20.85 -28.45 -22.15
N SER A 496 -21.57 -29.56 -22.00
CA SER A 496 -21.12 -30.85 -22.53
C SER A 496 -21.37 -30.96 -24.04
N VAL A 497 -20.73 -31.94 -24.69
CA VAL A 497 -20.98 -32.24 -26.11
C VAL A 497 -22.45 -32.65 -26.34
N GLU A 498 -23.05 -33.36 -25.39
CA GLU A 498 -24.47 -33.73 -25.42
C GLU A 498 -25.36 -32.49 -25.34
N GLU A 499 -25.03 -31.51 -24.48
CA GLU A 499 -25.75 -30.25 -24.41
C GLU A 499 -25.63 -29.43 -25.72
N ILE A 500 -24.48 -29.47 -26.40
CA ILE A 500 -24.31 -28.86 -27.73
C ILE A 500 -25.20 -29.56 -28.77
N LYS A 501 -25.24 -30.89 -28.78
CA LYS A 501 -26.09 -31.67 -29.71
C LYS A 501 -27.57 -31.35 -29.49
N LEU A 502 -28.02 -31.22 -28.25
CA LEU A 502 -29.38 -30.78 -27.94
C LEU A 502 -29.68 -29.39 -28.50
N LEU A 503 -28.74 -28.43 -28.39
CA LEU A 503 -28.90 -27.12 -29.00
C LEU A 503 -28.94 -27.21 -30.54
N GLN A 504 -28.12 -28.06 -31.15
CA GLN A 504 -28.12 -28.30 -32.60
C GLN A 504 -29.48 -28.84 -33.06
N GLU A 505 -30.02 -29.87 -32.40
CA GLU A 505 -31.33 -30.46 -32.72
C GLU A 505 -32.44 -29.40 -32.63
N TRP A 506 -32.53 -28.69 -31.51
CA TRP A 506 -33.55 -27.66 -31.28
C TRP A 506 -33.49 -26.51 -32.29
N LEU A 507 -32.29 -25.99 -32.58
CA LEU A 507 -32.13 -24.87 -33.50
C LEU A 507 -32.41 -25.29 -34.96
N ASN A 508 -32.07 -26.52 -35.34
CA ASN A 508 -32.36 -27.06 -36.67
C ASN A 508 -33.85 -27.36 -36.86
N GLU A 509 -34.54 -27.94 -35.87
CA GLU A 509 -36.00 -28.11 -35.91
C GLU A 509 -36.74 -26.77 -36.02
N SER A 510 -36.19 -25.74 -35.37
CA SER A 510 -36.74 -24.39 -35.37
C SER A 510 -36.36 -23.57 -36.60
N SER A 511 -35.50 -24.09 -37.50
CA SER A 511 -34.94 -23.37 -38.66
C SER A 511 -36.00 -22.74 -39.58
N ASN A 512 -37.15 -23.39 -39.74
CA ASN A 512 -38.29 -22.89 -40.53
C ASN A 512 -38.99 -21.67 -39.91
N ASN A 513 -38.81 -21.41 -38.62
CA ASN A 513 -39.47 -20.33 -37.87
C ASN A 513 -38.59 -19.09 -37.63
N TRP A 514 -37.33 -19.09 -38.08
CA TRP A 514 -36.50 -17.89 -38.06
C TRP A 514 -37.06 -16.90 -39.09
N LYS A 515 -38.03 -16.07 -38.69
CA LYS A 515 -38.57 -15.02 -39.56
C LYS A 515 -37.40 -14.18 -40.08
N LYS A 516 -37.44 -13.82 -41.37
CA LYS A 516 -36.36 -13.10 -42.08
C LYS A 516 -35.82 -11.88 -41.33
N ASP A 517 -36.64 -11.26 -40.48
CA ASP A 517 -36.30 -10.04 -39.71
C ASP A 517 -36.29 -10.20 -38.18
N SER A 518 -36.70 -11.33 -37.62
CA SER A 518 -36.68 -11.56 -36.16
C SER A 518 -36.09 -12.92 -35.83
N ALA A 519 -34.90 -12.93 -35.23
CA ALA A 519 -34.18 -14.11 -34.76
C ALA A 519 -34.81 -14.77 -33.52
N GLU A 520 -36.14 -14.91 -33.56
CA GLU A 520 -36.98 -15.42 -32.49
C GLU A 520 -37.20 -16.92 -32.70
N VAL A 521 -36.81 -17.71 -31.69
CA VAL A 521 -36.88 -19.17 -31.70
C VAL A 521 -37.79 -19.63 -30.57
N SER A 522 -38.77 -20.49 -30.86
CA SER A 522 -39.66 -21.00 -29.82
C SER A 522 -38.93 -21.92 -28.86
N LEU A 523 -39.15 -21.73 -27.56
CA LEU A 523 -38.51 -22.50 -26.49
C LEU A 523 -39.46 -23.62 -26.02
N PRO A 524 -39.25 -24.87 -26.46
CA PRO A 524 -40.16 -25.97 -26.12
C PRO A 524 -40.07 -26.40 -24.64
N ASN A 525 -38.90 -26.22 -24.01
CA ASN A 525 -38.71 -26.48 -22.57
C ASN A 525 -37.59 -25.61 -21.97
N THR A 526 -37.51 -25.57 -20.64
CA THR A 526 -36.54 -24.74 -19.92
C THR A 526 -35.09 -25.25 -19.95
N VAL A 527 -34.84 -26.45 -20.48
CA VAL A 527 -33.49 -27.05 -20.52
C VAL A 527 -32.59 -26.27 -21.46
N TYR A 528 -33.04 -25.97 -22.68
CA TYR A 528 -32.26 -25.19 -23.66
C TYR A 528 -31.86 -23.83 -23.11
N LYS A 529 -32.80 -23.15 -22.43
CA LYS A 529 -32.52 -21.87 -21.77
C LYS A 529 -31.44 -21.99 -20.70
N LYS A 530 -31.46 -23.04 -19.87
CA LYS A 530 -30.40 -23.29 -18.88
C LYS A 530 -29.05 -23.55 -19.53
N ILE A 531 -29.00 -24.25 -20.66
CA ILE A 531 -27.75 -24.48 -21.42
C ILE A 531 -27.21 -23.13 -21.95
N LEU A 532 -28.06 -22.27 -22.52
CA LEU A 532 -27.68 -20.92 -22.95
C LEU A 532 -27.16 -20.06 -21.77
N GLU A 533 -27.82 -20.15 -20.61
CA GLU A 533 -27.40 -19.46 -19.37
C GLU A 533 -26.06 -20.00 -18.83
N LYS A 534 -25.75 -21.29 -18.99
CA LYS A 534 -24.44 -21.89 -18.61
C LYS A 534 -23.32 -21.40 -19.52
N ALA A 535 -23.57 -21.31 -20.82
CA ALA A 535 -22.64 -20.78 -21.81
C ALA A 535 -22.57 -19.24 -21.81
N CYS A 536 -23.44 -18.57 -21.03
CA CYS A 536 -23.60 -17.11 -20.97
C CYS A 536 -23.90 -16.47 -22.34
N VAL A 537 -24.74 -17.11 -23.16
CA VAL A 537 -25.17 -16.58 -24.46
C VAL A 537 -26.20 -15.46 -24.24
N PRO A 538 -25.98 -14.24 -24.72
CA PRO A 538 -26.93 -13.13 -24.57
C PRO A 538 -28.21 -13.37 -25.37
N HIS A 539 -29.36 -13.20 -24.73
CA HIS A 539 -30.66 -13.41 -25.35
C HIS A 539 -31.79 -12.74 -24.57
N LYS A 540 -32.87 -12.38 -25.28
CA LYS A 540 -34.14 -11.93 -24.67
C LYS A 540 -35.14 -13.08 -24.58
N TYR A 541 -35.92 -13.09 -23.51
CA TYR A 541 -36.96 -14.07 -23.24
C TYR A 541 -38.35 -13.42 -23.37
N ILE A 542 -39.10 -13.79 -24.41
CA ILE A 542 -40.39 -13.17 -24.74
C ILE A 542 -41.40 -14.29 -25.00
N ASN A 543 -42.47 -14.39 -24.20
CA ASN A 543 -43.58 -15.33 -24.44
C ASN A 543 -43.17 -16.78 -24.78
N ASN A 544 -42.25 -17.37 -24.01
CA ASN A 544 -41.64 -18.68 -24.28
C ASN A 544 -40.85 -18.77 -25.59
N ASN A 545 -40.34 -17.65 -26.09
CA ASN A 545 -39.41 -17.59 -27.21
C ASN A 545 -38.08 -16.94 -26.77
N ILE A 546 -37.02 -17.29 -27.49
CA ILE A 546 -35.67 -16.77 -27.31
C ILE A 546 -35.33 -15.92 -28.52
N LEU A 547 -34.98 -14.65 -28.28
CA LEU A 547 -34.43 -13.75 -29.29
C LEU A 547 -32.94 -13.57 -29.05
N PHE A 548 -32.12 -14.10 -29.95
CA PHE A 548 -30.66 -13.97 -29.86
C PHE A 548 -30.20 -12.58 -30.28
N GLU A 549 -29.30 -11.97 -29.51
CA GLU A 549 -28.68 -10.69 -29.89
C GLU A 549 -27.72 -10.87 -31.07
N ASP A 550 -26.85 -11.89 -31.00
CA ASP A 550 -25.85 -12.20 -32.02
C ASP A 550 -26.34 -13.34 -32.95
N SER A 551 -27.49 -13.11 -33.59
CA SER A 551 -28.22 -14.16 -34.32
C SER A 551 -27.47 -14.74 -35.51
N ILE A 552 -26.64 -13.97 -36.21
CA ILE A 552 -25.89 -14.42 -37.40
C ILE A 552 -24.81 -15.40 -36.95
N ILE A 553 -24.16 -15.13 -35.82
CA ILE A 553 -23.18 -16.02 -35.21
C ILE A 553 -23.83 -17.35 -34.81
N ILE A 554 -24.96 -17.31 -34.10
CA ILE A 554 -25.66 -18.54 -33.67
C ILE A 554 -26.10 -19.37 -34.87
N LYS A 555 -26.64 -18.75 -35.93
CA LYS A 555 -26.97 -19.45 -37.19
C LYS A 555 -25.73 -20.12 -37.79
N ALA A 556 -24.62 -19.38 -37.89
CA ALA A 556 -23.40 -19.88 -38.49
C ALA A 556 -22.80 -21.06 -37.72
N LEU A 557 -22.96 -21.10 -36.40
CA LEU A 557 -22.46 -22.18 -35.55
C LEU A 557 -23.33 -23.45 -35.57
N PHE A 558 -24.65 -23.33 -35.70
CA PHE A 558 -25.58 -24.44 -35.46
C PHE A 558 -26.45 -24.87 -36.66
N LEU A 559 -26.69 -24.00 -37.67
CA LEU A 559 -27.61 -24.31 -38.79
C LEU A 559 -26.91 -24.83 -40.05
N HIS A 560 -25.58 -24.69 -40.15
CA HIS A 560 -24.80 -25.19 -41.29
C HIS A 560 -24.04 -26.50 -40.98
N SER A 561 -24.32 -27.13 -39.84
CA SER A 561 -23.58 -28.33 -39.41
C SER A 561 -24.05 -29.58 -40.16
N ASP A 562 -23.11 -30.36 -40.69
CA ASP A 562 -23.34 -31.74 -41.15
C ASP A 562 -23.67 -32.62 -39.93
N ILE A 563 -24.93 -32.63 -39.47
CA ILE A 563 -25.41 -33.42 -38.32
C ILE A 563 -25.09 -34.92 -38.49
N ASN A 564 -24.94 -35.37 -39.74
CA ASN A 564 -24.72 -36.78 -40.10
C ASN A 564 -23.24 -37.22 -40.09
N LYS A 565 -22.28 -36.35 -39.73
CA LYS A 565 -20.87 -36.75 -39.56
C LYS A 565 -20.59 -37.12 -38.09
N ASN A 566 -20.09 -38.34 -37.87
CA ASN A 566 -19.65 -38.80 -36.54
C ASN A 566 -18.32 -38.13 -36.13
N PHE A 567 -18.39 -36.93 -35.57
CA PHE A 567 -17.25 -36.28 -34.94
C PHE A 567 -16.91 -36.97 -33.61
N LYS A 568 -15.62 -37.23 -33.36
CA LYS A 568 -15.14 -38.02 -32.21
C LYS A 568 -14.61 -37.17 -31.04
N SER A 569 -14.61 -35.84 -31.16
CA SER A 569 -14.07 -34.97 -30.10
C SER A 569 -14.91 -35.05 -28.82
N SER A 570 -14.23 -35.25 -27.68
CA SER A 570 -14.83 -35.18 -26.34
C SER A 570 -14.82 -33.76 -25.75
N ASP A 571 -14.09 -32.83 -26.37
CA ASP A 571 -14.03 -31.43 -25.96
C ASP A 571 -15.10 -30.61 -26.71
N SER A 572 -15.92 -29.87 -25.96
CA SER A 572 -17.10 -29.16 -26.47
C SER A 572 -16.75 -28.05 -27.46
N VAL A 573 -15.68 -27.30 -27.21
CA VAL A 573 -15.22 -26.21 -28.08
C VAL A 573 -14.68 -26.76 -29.40
N THR A 574 -13.87 -27.82 -29.32
CA THR A 574 -13.32 -28.50 -30.49
C THR A 574 -14.43 -29.14 -31.32
N TYR A 575 -15.38 -29.82 -30.67
CA TYR A 575 -16.56 -30.40 -31.33
C TYR A 575 -17.37 -29.33 -32.07
N LEU A 576 -17.68 -28.20 -31.42
CA LEU A 576 -18.42 -27.11 -32.06
C LEU A 576 -17.65 -26.49 -33.24
N SER A 577 -16.32 -26.42 -33.13
CA SER A 577 -15.47 -25.91 -34.22
C SER A 577 -15.50 -26.83 -35.44
N GLU A 578 -15.39 -28.15 -35.22
CA GLU A 578 -15.45 -29.16 -36.28
C GLU A 578 -16.83 -29.18 -36.94
N CYS A 579 -17.92 -29.12 -36.15
CA CYS A 579 -19.28 -29.15 -36.69
C CYS A 579 -19.65 -27.90 -37.49
N SER A 580 -19.22 -26.72 -37.04
CA SER A 580 -19.55 -25.44 -37.71
C SER A 580 -18.61 -25.11 -38.87
N GLY A 581 -17.44 -25.76 -38.94
CA GLY A 581 -16.36 -25.37 -39.85
C GLY A 581 -15.72 -24.02 -39.50
N ILE A 582 -16.04 -23.45 -38.34
CA ILE A 582 -15.51 -22.18 -37.83
C ILE A 582 -14.59 -22.51 -36.66
N LYS A 583 -13.35 -22.02 -36.68
CA LYS A 583 -12.41 -22.26 -35.58
C LYS A 583 -12.85 -21.48 -34.34
N ILE A 584 -13.02 -22.14 -33.20
CA ILE A 584 -13.41 -21.51 -31.93
C ILE A 584 -12.33 -21.81 -30.89
N LYS A 585 -12.14 -20.87 -29.96
CA LYS A 585 -11.25 -20.99 -28.81
C LYS A 585 -12.06 -20.86 -27.51
N PRO A 586 -11.66 -21.53 -26.42
CA PRO A 586 -12.34 -21.40 -25.14
C PRO A 586 -12.24 -19.97 -24.61
N LYS A 587 -13.39 -19.40 -24.20
CA LYS A 587 -13.52 -17.99 -23.81
C LYS A 587 -12.92 -17.71 -22.43
N GLY A 588 -13.05 -18.63 -21.49
CA GLY A 588 -12.55 -18.55 -20.12
C GLY A 588 -11.84 -19.83 -19.68
N LYS A 589 -10.52 -19.74 -19.49
CA LYS A 589 -9.72 -20.85 -18.95
C LYS A 589 -9.40 -20.72 -17.47
N SER A 590 -9.09 -19.50 -17.04
CA SER A 590 -8.63 -19.19 -15.69
C SER A 590 -9.50 -18.13 -15.04
N PHE A 591 -9.91 -18.38 -13.80
CA PHE A 591 -10.71 -17.47 -12.99
C PHE A 591 -10.02 -17.16 -11.67
N ILE A 592 -10.18 -15.94 -11.17
CA ILE A 592 -9.56 -15.45 -9.95
C ILE A 592 -10.64 -15.20 -8.89
N GLY A 593 -10.51 -15.89 -7.77
CA GLY A 593 -11.28 -15.63 -6.57
C GLY A 593 -10.93 -14.27 -5.96
N ALA A 594 -11.93 -13.56 -5.43
CA ALA A 594 -11.71 -12.29 -4.75
C ALA A 594 -12.75 -12.00 -3.68
N ARG A 595 -12.37 -11.23 -2.69
CA ARG A 595 -13.28 -10.65 -1.69
C ARG A 595 -12.88 -9.22 -1.35
N MET A 596 -13.81 -8.48 -0.76
CA MET A 596 -13.52 -7.15 -0.25
C MET A 596 -12.50 -7.20 0.90
N GLY A 597 -11.43 -6.43 0.73
CA GLY A 597 -10.44 -6.07 1.73
C GLY A 597 -10.88 -4.79 2.45
N ARG A 598 -10.04 -3.76 2.43
CA ARG A 598 -10.31 -2.45 3.04
C ARG A 598 -11.00 -1.49 2.04
N PRO A 599 -11.88 -0.60 2.52
CA PRO A 599 -12.39 0.49 1.70
C PRO A 599 -11.27 1.49 1.38
N GLU A 600 -11.47 2.26 0.32
CA GLU A 600 -10.65 3.43 -0.01
C GLU A 600 -10.72 4.51 1.08
N LYS A 601 -9.68 5.35 1.18
CA LYS A 601 -9.58 6.37 2.21
C LYS A 601 -8.89 7.63 1.70
N ALA A 602 -9.52 8.77 1.97
CA ALA A 602 -8.96 10.12 1.84
C ALA A 602 -9.42 10.95 3.04
N LYS A 603 -8.65 10.99 4.13
CA LYS A 603 -9.06 11.63 5.40
C LYS A 603 -7.87 12.27 6.12
N GLU A 604 -8.13 13.38 6.79
CA GLU A 604 -7.18 14.05 7.69
C GLU A 604 -6.69 13.13 8.83
N ARG A 605 -5.39 13.18 9.14
CA ARG A 605 -4.80 12.35 10.20
C ARG A 605 -5.03 13.00 11.56
N LEU A 606 -6.00 12.47 12.30
CA LEU A 606 -6.35 12.97 13.63
C LEU A 606 -5.70 12.16 14.74
N MET A 607 -5.04 12.85 15.69
CA MET A 607 -4.80 12.26 17.00
C MET A 607 -6.14 11.93 17.67
N ARG A 608 -6.13 10.95 18.59
CA ARG A 608 -7.30 10.60 19.39
C ARG A 608 -7.09 11.02 20.84
N PRO A 609 -7.80 12.05 21.34
CA PRO A 609 -8.65 13.01 20.63
C PRO A 609 -7.86 14.00 19.75
N PRO A 610 -8.53 14.77 18.87
CA PRO A 610 -7.90 15.75 17.98
C PRO A 610 -7.17 16.86 18.75
N VAL A 611 -6.04 17.33 18.19
CA VAL A 611 -5.12 18.28 18.84
C VAL A 611 -4.79 19.41 17.86
N HIS A 612 -4.75 20.65 18.33
CA HIS A 612 -4.28 21.81 17.56
C HIS A 612 -2.83 22.18 17.91
N VAL A 613 -2.40 21.95 19.16
CA VAL A 613 -1.04 22.27 19.62
C VAL A 613 -0.49 21.27 20.61
N LEU A 614 0.80 21.00 20.50
CA LEU A 614 1.54 20.17 21.44
C LEU A 614 1.87 20.95 22.73
N PHE A 615 0.84 21.38 23.46
CA PHE A 615 0.96 22.08 24.75
C PHE A 615 0.20 21.33 25.85
N PRO A 616 0.83 20.99 27.00
CA PRO A 616 0.18 20.21 28.05
C PRO A 616 -0.75 21.06 28.92
N VAL A 617 -2.03 20.65 29.02
CA VAL A 617 -3.05 21.30 29.88
C VAL A 617 -3.60 20.40 30.98
N GLY A 618 -3.02 19.20 31.14
CA GLY A 618 -3.38 18.27 32.21
C GLY A 618 -4.88 17.91 32.20
N LEU A 619 -5.52 18.09 33.36
CA LEU A 619 -6.97 17.98 33.54
C LEU A 619 -7.67 19.35 33.52
N SER A 620 -6.91 20.44 33.59
CA SER A 620 -7.43 21.81 33.70
C SER A 620 -8.20 22.25 32.45
N GLY A 621 -7.81 21.74 31.27
CA GLY A 621 -8.56 21.97 30.02
C GLY A 621 -9.85 21.14 29.86
N GLY A 622 -10.26 20.38 30.89
CA GLY A 622 -11.44 19.51 30.84
C GLY A 622 -11.34 18.36 29.82
N ALA A 623 -12.49 17.81 29.42
CA ALA A 623 -12.56 16.64 28.53
C ALA A 623 -11.98 16.92 27.13
N GLN A 624 -12.14 18.15 26.63
CA GLN A 624 -11.64 18.59 25.33
C GLN A 624 -10.20 19.09 25.35
N ARG A 625 -9.58 19.20 26.54
CA ARG A 625 -8.20 19.68 26.74
C ARG A 625 -8.01 21.08 26.16
N ASP A 626 -8.99 21.94 26.43
CA ASP A 626 -9.00 23.30 25.93
C ASP A 626 -8.05 24.20 26.74
N ILE A 627 -7.19 24.94 26.04
CA ILE A 627 -6.22 25.85 26.65
C ILE A 627 -6.92 27.03 27.33
N PHE A 628 -7.95 27.60 26.70
CA PHE A 628 -8.71 28.71 27.29
C PHE A 628 -9.34 28.33 28.62
N LYS A 629 -9.98 27.17 28.67
CA LYS A 629 -10.54 26.64 29.92
C LYS A 629 -9.46 26.40 30.98
N ALA A 630 -8.27 25.97 30.60
CA ALA A 630 -7.16 25.77 31.53
C ALA A 630 -6.65 27.10 32.15
N THR A 631 -6.74 28.21 31.40
CA THR A 631 -6.26 29.53 31.84
C THR A 631 -7.30 30.36 32.60
N GLN A 632 -8.58 29.97 32.61
CA GLN A 632 -9.65 30.72 33.31
C GLN A 632 -9.40 30.90 34.82
N ASN A 633 -8.72 29.95 35.46
CA ASN A 633 -8.40 30.00 36.89
C ASN A 633 -7.04 30.67 37.18
N GLY A 634 -6.48 31.42 36.22
CA GLY A 634 -5.18 32.08 36.30
C GLY A 634 -4.00 31.15 36.04
N THR A 635 -3.81 30.12 36.88
CA THR A 635 -2.70 29.18 36.74
C THR A 635 -3.15 27.72 36.71
N PHE A 636 -2.35 26.87 36.07
CA PHE A 636 -2.55 25.42 36.10
C PHE A 636 -1.24 24.66 36.16
N GLU A 637 -1.29 23.44 36.70
CA GLU A 637 -0.11 22.59 36.84
C GLU A 637 0.23 21.86 35.53
N ALA A 638 1.47 22.00 35.05
CA ALA A 638 1.96 21.26 33.89
C ALA A 638 3.44 20.87 34.02
N ASN A 639 3.81 19.77 33.36
CA ASN A 639 5.20 19.32 33.23
C ASN A 639 5.82 19.91 31.97
N LEU A 640 6.76 20.83 32.13
CA LEU A 640 7.40 21.55 31.04
C LEU A 640 8.91 21.62 31.22
N VAL A 641 9.61 21.75 30.09
CA VAL A 641 11.04 21.99 30.01
C VAL A 641 11.46 23.20 30.85
N LEU A 642 12.61 23.09 31.52
CA LEU A 642 13.23 24.19 32.23
C LEU A 642 14.24 24.90 31.34
N LYS A 643 14.06 26.21 31.16
CA LYS A 643 15.01 27.07 30.48
C LYS A 643 15.29 28.32 31.30
N LYS A 644 16.49 28.88 31.14
CA LYS A 644 16.93 30.09 31.82
C LYS A 644 17.37 31.13 30.79
N CYS A 645 16.91 32.36 30.94
CA CYS A 645 17.44 33.49 30.19
C CYS A 645 18.83 33.86 30.71
N LYS A 646 19.84 33.94 29.83
CA LYS A 646 21.19 34.34 30.21
C LYS A 646 21.31 35.81 30.64
N ASN A 647 20.43 36.67 30.12
CA ASN A 647 20.49 38.11 30.39
C ASN A 647 19.77 38.48 31.70
N CYS A 648 18.48 38.14 31.83
CA CYS A 648 17.67 38.52 33.00
C CYS A 648 17.44 37.41 34.03
N ASN A 649 18.08 36.24 33.87
CA ASN A 649 17.98 35.07 34.75
C ASN A 649 16.55 34.47 34.93
N LEU A 650 15.56 34.93 34.15
CA LEU A 650 14.20 34.40 34.20
C LEU A 650 14.17 32.91 33.83
N VAL A 651 13.52 32.09 34.65
CA VAL A 651 13.30 30.66 34.38
C VAL A 651 11.94 30.46 33.71
N THR A 652 11.94 30.08 32.43
CA THR A 652 10.75 29.90 31.58
C THR A 652 10.79 28.54 30.85
N TYR A 653 9.75 28.19 30.11
CA TYR A 653 9.73 27.08 29.16
C TYR A 653 10.02 27.51 27.71
N GLU A 654 9.98 28.82 27.45
CA GLU A 654 10.06 29.39 26.11
C GLU A 654 11.48 29.49 25.58
N ASN A 655 11.63 29.43 24.26
CA ASN A 655 12.92 29.56 23.58
C ASN A 655 13.46 31.00 23.60
N ILE A 656 12.58 31.99 23.67
CA ILE A 656 12.91 33.41 23.73
C ILE A 656 12.33 33.98 25.02
N CYS A 657 13.15 34.76 25.73
CA CYS A 657 12.70 35.39 26.96
C CYS A 657 11.68 36.51 26.67
N ARG A 658 10.48 36.43 27.24
CA ARG A 658 9.47 37.51 27.13
C ARG A 658 9.93 38.89 27.62
N LYS A 659 10.85 38.95 28.60
CA LYS A 659 11.28 40.22 29.21
C LYS A 659 12.34 40.96 28.41
N CYS A 660 13.30 40.25 27.83
CA CYS A 660 14.47 40.86 27.20
C CYS A 660 14.77 40.32 25.79
N LEU A 661 13.90 39.45 25.25
CA LEU A 661 13.94 38.92 23.89
C LEU A 661 15.24 38.17 23.51
N THR A 662 16.05 37.79 24.50
CA THR A 662 17.24 36.95 24.30
C THR A 662 16.89 35.47 24.36
N GLN A 663 17.69 34.66 23.66
CA GLN A 663 17.52 33.20 23.62
C GLN A 663 17.78 32.59 25.00
N THR A 664 16.93 31.64 25.38
CA THR A 664 17.06 30.91 26.64
C THR A 664 17.91 29.66 26.46
N VAL A 665 18.55 29.22 27.55
CA VAL A 665 19.34 27.98 27.58
C VAL A 665 18.69 26.93 28.45
N GLN A 666 18.91 25.66 28.11
CA GLN A 666 18.39 24.52 28.84
C GLN A 666 18.91 24.53 30.29
N LEU A 667 18.01 24.26 31.23
CA LEU A 667 18.30 24.10 32.65
C LEU A 667 17.86 22.69 33.10
N TYR A 668 18.51 22.15 34.12
CA TYR A 668 18.23 20.85 34.71
C TYR A 668 18.04 20.98 36.23
N TYR A 669 17.29 20.07 36.86
CA TYR A 669 17.07 20.07 38.31
C TYR A 669 17.22 18.67 38.95
N CYS A 670 17.76 18.56 40.19
CA CYS A 670 17.71 17.32 40.99
C CYS A 670 16.36 17.24 41.71
N GLN A 671 15.62 16.14 41.52
CA GLN A 671 14.35 15.90 42.22
C GLN A 671 14.49 15.73 43.74
N ASN A 672 15.68 15.36 44.22
CA ASN A 672 15.91 15.05 45.63
C ASN A 672 16.36 16.25 46.47
N CYS A 673 17.08 17.23 45.87
CA CYS A 673 17.62 18.38 46.60
C CYS A 673 17.31 19.74 45.95
N ASP A 674 16.46 19.75 44.91
CA ASP A 674 15.98 20.95 44.19
C ASP A 674 17.08 21.90 43.66
N SER A 675 18.32 21.44 43.55
CA SER A 675 19.43 22.19 42.97
C SER A 675 19.35 22.22 41.43
N TYR A 676 19.71 23.36 40.84
CA TYR A 676 19.68 23.58 39.39
C TYR A 676 21.07 23.49 38.75
N TYR A 677 21.12 22.99 37.52
CA TYR A 677 22.34 22.77 36.76
C TYR A 677 22.17 23.22 35.31
N GLU A 678 23.23 23.73 34.70
CA GLU A 678 23.21 24.13 33.28
C GLU A 678 23.50 22.96 32.32
N LYS A 679 24.09 21.88 32.81
CA LYS A 679 24.39 20.67 32.04
C LYS A 679 23.73 19.45 32.69
N GLN A 680 23.36 18.48 31.85
CA GLN A 680 22.82 17.21 32.34
C GLN A 680 23.95 16.42 32.99
N ALA A 681 23.88 16.27 34.31
CA ALA A 681 24.85 15.52 35.09
C ALA A 681 24.17 14.74 36.21
N LEU A 682 24.92 13.83 36.84
CA LEU A 682 24.55 13.38 38.18
C LEU A 682 24.72 14.56 39.13
N CYS A 683 23.74 14.77 40.00
CA CYS A 683 23.82 15.84 40.97
C CYS A 683 24.92 15.56 42.00
N GLU A 684 25.80 16.54 42.20
CA GLU A 684 26.96 16.44 43.08
C GLU A 684 26.59 16.13 44.54
N LYS A 685 25.40 16.56 44.99
CA LYS A 685 24.91 16.34 46.35
C LYS A 685 24.15 15.02 46.53
N CYS A 686 23.32 14.67 45.56
CA CYS A 686 22.31 13.61 45.70
C CYS A 686 22.64 12.34 44.89
N ASN A 687 23.68 12.39 44.04
CA ASN A 687 24.05 11.40 43.02
C ASN A 687 22.87 10.90 42.16
N SER A 688 21.77 11.64 42.13
CA SER A 688 20.59 11.32 41.34
C SER A 688 20.67 12.03 39.99
N ARG A 689 20.03 11.44 38.99
CA ARG A 689 19.99 11.98 37.63
C ARG A 689 19.20 13.29 37.60
N THR A 690 19.83 14.35 37.11
CA THR A 690 19.15 15.62 36.88
C THR A 690 18.15 15.52 35.72
N LEU A 691 17.01 16.19 35.86
CA LEU A 691 15.93 16.16 34.87
C LEU A 691 15.79 17.50 34.12
N PRO A 692 15.44 17.49 32.83
CA PRO A 692 15.32 18.70 32.01
C PRO A 692 13.98 19.44 32.14
N PHE A 693 13.02 18.92 32.89
CA PHE A 693 11.66 19.45 33.02
C PHE A 693 11.19 19.36 34.47
N LYS A 694 10.32 20.26 34.93
CA LYS A 694 9.73 20.19 36.29
C LYS A 694 8.23 20.46 36.22
N THR A 695 7.47 19.84 37.10
CA THR A 695 6.06 20.21 37.31
C THR A 695 5.98 21.59 37.94
N ARG A 696 5.31 22.54 37.29
CA ARG A 696 5.17 23.93 37.77
C ARG A 696 3.76 24.45 37.52
N LEU A 697 3.37 25.46 38.29
CA LEU A 697 2.23 26.30 37.96
C LEU A 697 2.62 27.17 36.76
N ILE A 698 1.83 27.05 35.70
CA ILE A 698 1.99 27.78 34.46
C ILE A 698 0.90 28.82 34.37
N GLU A 699 1.31 30.04 34.08
CA GLU A 699 0.47 31.15 33.68
C GLU A 699 0.72 31.41 32.20
N ILE A 700 -0.35 31.48 31.41
CA ILE A 700 -0.27 31.91 30.01
C ILE A 700 -0.79 33.34 29.97
N GLU A 701 0.10 34.28 30.31
CA GLU A 701 -0.21 35.71 30.25
C GLU A 701 -0.74 36.07 28.86
N LYS A 702 -1.84 36.83 28.81
CA LYS A 702 -2.39 37.44 27.58
C LYS A 702 -2.83 36.46 26.49
N ILE A 703 -3.28 35.25 26.85
CA ILE A 703 -3.85 34.30 25.87
C ILE A 703 -4.99 34.94 25.06
N GLU A 704 -5.83 35.76 25.71
CA GLU A 704 -6.90 36.49 25.04
C GLU A 704 -6.37 37.49 24.00
N ASP A 705 -5.27 38.19 24.29
CA ASP A 705 -4.65 39.14 23.37
C ASP A 705 -4.03 38.41 22.18
N ILE A 706 -3.35 37.28 22.43
CA ILE A 706 -2.77 36.44 21.36
C ILE A 706 -3.87 35.97 20.40
N VAL A 707 -4.96 35.45 20.95
CA VAL A 707 -6.07 34.91 20.16
C VAL A 707 -6.79 36.01 19.38
N THR A 708 -7.02 37.16 20.02
CA THR A 708 -7.65 38.32 19.36
C THR A 708 -6.74 38.89 18.28
N LYS A 709 -5.42 39.01 18.53
CA LYS A 709 -4.42 39.47 17.56
C LYS A 709 -4.39 38.59 16.32
N LEU A 710 -4.49 37.26 16.50
CA LEU A 710 -4.50 36.29 15.40
C LEU A 710 -5.90 36.12 14.75
N GLY A 711 -6.89 36.90 15.19
CA GLY A 711 -8.20 37.01 14.56
C GLY A 711 -9.20 35.91 14.93
N LEU A 712 -9.03 35.24 16.07
CA LEU A 712 -10.00 34.29 16.60
C LEU A 712 -10.85 34.91 17.72
N PRO A 713 -12.14 34.55 17.84
CA PRO A 713 -12.97 35.00 18.97
C PRO A 713 -12.53 34.29 20.25
N LYS A 714 -12.68 34.98 21.40
CA LYS A 714 -12.32 34.46 22.74
C LYS A 714 -13.08 33.20 23.16
N THR A 715 -14.16 32.85 22.46
CA THR A 715 -14.96 31.63 22.68
C THR A 715 -14.44 30.41 21.90
N SER A 716 -13.37 30.56 21.12
CA SER A 716 -12.80 29.49 20.31
C SER A 716 -12.12 28.42 21.16
N ILE A 717 -12.29 27.15 20.79
CA ILE A 717 -11.67 26.03 21.49
C ILE A 717 -10.28 25.76 20.91
N ILE A 718 -9.25 25.71 21.75
CA ILE A 718 -7.88 25.39 21.33
C ILE A 718 -7.44 24.12 22.06
N LYS A 719 -7.42 23.01 21.33
CA LYS A 719 -7.17 21.67 21.89
C LYS A 719 -5.68 21.43 22.08
N GLY A 720 -5.23 21.37 23.33
CA GLY A 720 -3.89 20.94 23.71
C GLY A 720 -3.79 19.42 23.95
N VAL A 721 -2.70 19.01 24.59
CA VAL A 721 -2.46 17.62 25.00
C VAL A 721 -2.63 17.45 26.51
N ARG A 722 -2.90 16.23 26.96
CA ARG A 722 -2.95 15.93 28.40
C ARG A 722 -1.57 16.06 29.06
N GLY A 723 -0.52 15.73 28.33
CA GLY A 723 0.87 15.76 28.78
C GLY A 723 1.79 15.46 27.60
N LEU A 724 3.02 15.97 27.66
CA LEU A 724 4.00 15.79 26.60
C LEU A 724 4.68 14.43 26.71
N SER A 725 4.80 13.74 25.58
CA SER A 725 5.47 12.44 25.49
C SER A 725 6.95 12.54 25.12
N ASN A 726 7.44 13.70 24.70
CA ASN A 726 8.84 13.90 24.38
C ASN A 726 9.74 13.89 25.63
N PRO A 727 11.04 13.55 25.52
CA PRO A 727 11.93 13.33 26.67
C PRO A 727 12.11 14.57 27.54
N LYS A 728 12.21 15.76 26.92
CA LYS A 728 12.48 17.03 27.62
C LYS A 728 11.24 17.81 28.03
N LYS A 729 10.04 17.32 27.69
CA LYS A 729 8.75 18.03 27.85
C LYS A 729 8.79 19.43 27.24
N ILE A 730 9.38 19.56 26.04
CA ILE A 730 9.36 20.79 25.26
C ILE A 730 7.96 20.94 24.63
N PRO A 731 7.23 22.03 24.92
CA PRO A 731 5.96 22.31 24.28
C PRO A 731 6.17 22.97 22.92
N GLU A 732 5.13 22.94 22.10
CA GLU A 732 4.98 23.81 20.93
C GLU A 732 4.46 25.20 21.36
N ILE A 733 4.79 26.24 20.59
CA ILE A 733 4.30 27.59 20.82
C ILE A 733 2.78 27.67 20.59
N ILE A 734 2.09 28.52 21.36
CA ILE A 734 0.63 28.55 21.40
C ILE A 734 0.06 29.18 20.12
N GLU A 735 0.78 30.13 19.53
CA GLU A 735 0.44 30.84 18.30
C GLU A 735 0.16 29.86 17.15
N LYS A 736 0.97 28.79 17.02
CA LYS A 736 0.72 27.72 16.05
C LYS A 736 -0.63 27.05 16.31
N GLY A 737 -0.96 26.76 17.56
CA GLY A 737 -2.26 26.19 17.96
C GLY A 737 -3.46 27.06 17.66
N VAL A 738 -3.33 28.37 17.88
CA VAL A 738 -4.36 29.37 17.57
C VAL A 738 -4.63 29.38 16.07
N LEU A 739 -3.58 29.53 15.25
CA LEU A 739 -3.70 29.53 13.79
C LEU A 739 -4.25 28.20 13.26
N ARG A 740 -3.81 27.04 13.78
CA ARG A 740 -4.37 25.74 13.37
C ARG A 740 -5.86 25.62 13.70
N SER A 741 -6.29 26.13 14.86
CA SER A 741 -7.71 26.20 15.23
C SER A 741 -8.50 27.09 14.26
N LYS A 742 -7.95 28.26 13.90
CA LYS A 742 -8.53 29.21 12.93
C LYS A 742 -8.80 28.57 11.59
N HIS A 743 -7.82 27.82 11.07
CA HIS A 743 -7.93 27.13 9.78
C HIS A 743 -8.59 25.74 9.88
N LYS A 744 -9.01 25.30 11.08
CA LYS A 744 -9.62 23.97 11.33
C LYS A 744 -8.75 22.81 10.83
N ILE A 745 -7.46 22.87 11.15
CA ILE A 745 -6.46 21.84 10.85
C ILE A 745 -5.87 21.27 12.15
N TYR A 746 -5.28 20.08 12.08
CA TYR A 746 -4.89 19.30 13.25
C TYR A 746 -3.44 18.83 13.15
N VAL A 747 -2.74 18.91 14.28
CA VAL A 747 -1.32 18.56 14.38
C VAL A 747 -1.14 17.08 14.72
N TYR A 748 -0.10 16.46 14.17
CA TYR A 748 0.37 15.14 14.58
C TYR A 748 1.47 15.23 15.65
N LYS A 749 1.98 14.08 16.10
CA LYS A 749 2.89 14.00 17.27
C LYS A 749 4.23 14.71 17.09
N ASP A 750 4.65 14.95 15.86
CA ASP A 750 5.94 15.52 15.49
C ASP A 750 5.85 17.00 15.06
N GLY A 751 4.66 17.61 15.18
CA GLY A 751 4.40 18.99 14.77
C GLY A 751 3.79 19.11 13.36
N THR A 752 3.86 18.06 12.54
CA THR A 752 3.39 18.14 11.14
C THR A 752 1.88 17.96 11.00
N ILE A 753 1.33 18.44 9.89
CA ILE A 753 -0.08 18.29 9.50
C ILE A 753 -0.19 17.32 8.32
N ARG A 754 -1.03 16.28 8.46
CA ARG A 754 -1.06 15.16 7.49
C ARG A 754 -2.44 14.80 7.01
N PHE A 755 -2.46 14.31 5.78
CA PHE A 755 -3.66 13.76 5.16
C PHE A 755 -3.39 12.33 4.66
N ASP A 756 -4.17 11.36 5.14
CA ASP A 756 -4.05 9.93 4.78
C ASP A 756 -4.81 9.64 3.49
N ILE A 757 -4.16 8.98 2.52
CA ILE A 757 -4.70 8.69 1.19
C ILE A 757 -4.32 7.27 0.76
N THR A 758 -5.25 6.55 0.12
CA THR A 758 -4.98 5.25 -0.51
C THR A 758 -4.15 5.40 -1.78
N ASN A 759 -3.19 4.50 -2.01
CA ASN A 759 -2.29 4.56 -3.16
C ASN A 759 -2.88 3.90 -4.41
N ALA A 760 -2.74 4.57 -5.56
CA ALA A 760 -2.99 4.01 -6.88
C ALA A 760 -1.89 4.42 -7.87
N PRO A 761 -1.45 3.53 -8.77
CA PRO A 761 -0.41 3.84 -9.72
C PRO A 761 -1.02 4.56 -10.93
N LEU A 762 -0.25 5.45 -11.55
CA LEU A 762 -0.58 6.06 -12.82
C LEU A 762 0.69 6.35 -13.60
N THR A 763 0.71 6.04 -14.89
CA THR A 763 1.84 6.42 -15.79
C THR A 763 1.43 7.41 -16.85
N HIS A 764 0.14 7.47 -17.19
CA HIS A 764 -0.37 8.37 -18.22
C HIS A 764 -1.69 8.99 -17.78
N PHE A 765 -1.87 10.28 -18.03
CA PHE A 765 -3.08 11.03 -17.69
C PHE A 765 -3.51 11.94 -18.84
N ARG A 766 -4.79 12.34 -18.86
CA ARG A 766 -5.25 13.44 -19.69
C ARG A 766 -5.41 14.69 -18.83
N PRO A 767 -5.06 15.89 -19.33
CA PRO A 767 -5.34 17.16 -18.64
C PRO A 767 -6.80 17.28 -18.15
N SER A 768 -7.77 16.81 -18.96
CA SER A 768 -9.20 16.84 -18.63
C SER A 768 -9.56 16.01 -17.38
N GLU A 769 -8.89 14.88 -17.16
CA GLU A 769 -9.15 13.99 -16.01
C GLU A 769 -8.72 14.58 -14.67
N ILE A 770 -7.66 15.40 -14.70
CA ILE A 770 -7.04 15.98 -13.51
C ILE A 770 -7.47 17.43 -13.28
N GLY A 771 -8.31 17.96 -14.16
CA GLY A 771 -8.89 19.31 -14.09
C GLY A 771 -7.85 20.44 -14.17
N THR A 772 -6.76 20.24 -14.93
CA THR A 772 -5.65 21.21 -15.03
C THR A 772 -5.50 21.74 -16.45
N ASP A 773 -5.33 23.07 -16.56
CA ASP A 773 -5.18 23.76 -17.84
C ASP A 773 -3.88 23.37 -18.56
N ILE A 774 -3.92 23.28 -19.89
CA ILE A 774 -2.77 22.91 -20.71
C ILE A 774 -1.62 23.90 -20.55
N ASN A 775 -1.88 25.21 -20.47
CA ASN A 775 -0.82 26.20 -20.34
C ASN A 775 -0.12 26.07 -18.98
N LYS A 776 -0.88 25.72 -17.93
CA LYS A 776 -0.31 25.42 -16.62
C LYS A 776 0.58 24.16 -16.68
N LEU A 777 0.14 23.11 -17.37
CA LEU A 777 0.94 21.89 -17.57
C LEU A 777 2.20 22.15 -18.41
N LYS A 778 2.12 22.94 -19.48
CA LYS A 778 3.28 23.40 -20.25
C LYS A 778 4.29 24.14 -19.36
N GLY A 779 3.81 25.02 -18.50
CA GLY A 779 4.62 25.72 -17.50
C GLY A 779 5.30 24.78 -16.48
N LEU A 780 4.78 23.56 -16.29
CA LEU A 780 5.35 22.50 -15.45
C LEU A 780 6.27 21.53 -16.22
N GLY A 781 6.49 21.79 -17.52
CA GLY A 781 7.37 20.99 -18.38
C GLY A 781 6.68 19.87 -19.16
N TYR A 782 5.35 19.87 -19.25
CA TYR A 782 4.58 18.95 -20.12
C TYR A 782 4.32 19.60 -21.48
N ILE A 783 5.23 19.37 -22.42
CA ILE A 783 5.20 20.01 -23.75
C ILE A 783 4.58 19.09 -24.80
N LYS A 784 4.81 17.78 -24.67
CA LYS A 784 4.42 16.76 -25.63
C LYS A 784 3.53 15.70 -24.99
N ASP A 785 2.69 15.09 -25.82
CA ASP A 785 1.94 13.89 -25.49
C ASP A 785 2.86 12.65 -25.51
N TYR A 786 2.34 11.50 -25.10
CA TYR A 786 3.13 10.25 -25.03
C TYR A 786 3.58 9.70 -26.39
N LYS A 787 2.99 10.18 -27.50
CA LYS A 787 3.38 9.84 -28.87
C LYS A 787 4.40 10.83 -29.46
N GLY A 788 4.75 11.87 -28.71
CA GLY A 788 5.71 12.90 -29.12
C GLY A 788 5.09 14.08 -29.88
N ASN A 789 3.76 14.17 -29.99
CA ASN A 789 3.08 15.32 -30.59
C ASN A 789 2.97 16.46 -29.58
N ASP A 790 2.82 17.70 -30.03
CA ASP A 790 2.64 18.84 -29.14
C ASP A 790 1.32 18.76 -28.35
N LEU A 791 1.38 19.15 -27.07
CA LEU A 791 0.21 19.17 -26.20
C LEU A 791 -0.67 20.39 -26.52
N ILE A 792 -1.80 20.17 -27.17
CA ILE A 792 -2.75 21.21 -27.61
C ILE A 792 -4.20 20.89 -27.24
N ASP A 793 -4.54 19.64 -26.96
CA ASP A 793 -5.89 19.18 -26.64
C ASP A 793 -5.93 18.59 -25.21
N PRO A 794 -6.92 18.97 -24.36
CA PRO A 794 -7.01 18.48 -22.99
C PRO A 794 -7.29 16.98 -22.89
N ASN A 795 -7.66 16.33 -23.99
CA ASN A 795 -7.85 14.90 -24.09
C ASN A 795 -6.63 14.16 -24.65
N GLN A 796 -5.50 14.80 -24.94
CA GLN A 796 -4.27 14.07 -25.22
C GLN A 796 -3.77 13.32 -23.98
N LEU A 797 -3.24 12.12 -24.18
CA LEU A 797 -2.58 11.37 -23.10
C LEU A 797 -1.15 11.85 -22.95
N VAL A 798 -0.75 12.16 -21.74
CA VAL A 798 0.57 12.66 -21.39
C VAL A 798 1.22 11.68 -20.41
N GLU A 799 2.50 11.40 -20.62
CA GLU A 799 3.29 10.57 -19.71
C GLU A 799 3.59 11.33 -18.41
N LEU A 800 3.24 10.74 -17.27
CA LEU A 800 3.37 11.34 -15.93
C LEU A 800 4.84 11.37 -15.50
N LYS A 801 5.36 12.55 -15.13
CA LYS A 801 6.72 12.66 -14.58
C LYS A 801 6.81 12.00 -13.20
N VAL A 802 7.98 11.46 -12.88
CA VAL A 802 8.12 10.45 -11.81
C VAL A 802 7.86 10.92 -10.38
N GLN A 803 7.89 12.22 -10.09
CA GLN A 803 7.55 12.79 -8.76
C GLN A 803 6.30 13.67 -8.83
N ASP A 804 5.57 13.68 -9.94
CA ASP A 804 4.33 14.41 -10.05
C ASP A 804 3.16 13.53 -9.58
N ILE A 805 2.25 14.12 -8.81
CA ILE A 805 1.14 13.41 -8.18
C ILE A 805 -0.20 14.12 -8.43
N ILE A 806 -1.27 13.33 -8.41
CA ILE A 806 -2.66 13.77 -8.53
C ILE A 806 -3.38 13.32 -7.26
N VAL A 807 -3.84 14.30 -6.48
CA VAL A 807 -4.43 14.05 -5.14
C VAL A 807 -5.96 14.21 -5.17
N PRO A 808 -6.70 13.60 -4.23
CA PRO A 808 -8.14 13.84 -4.12
C PRO A 808 -8.45 15.32 -3.90
N GLU A 809 -9.58 15.80 -4.41
CA GLU A 809 -10.05 17.18 -4.15
C GLU A 809 -10.15 17.49 -2.65
N GLU A 810 -10.56 16.51 -1.83
CA GLU A 810 -10.63 16.66 -0.38
C GLU A 810 -9.25 16.87 0.26
N CYS A 811 -8.21 16.23 -0.29
CA CYS A 811 -6.83 16.50 0.11
C CYS A 811 -6.44 17.92 -0.30
N GLY A 812 -6.73 18.34 -1.53
CA GLY A 812 -6.48 19.69 -2.02
C GLY A 812 -7.13 20.77 -1.13
N LYS A 813 -8.41 20.61 -0.78
CA LYS A 813 -9.14 21.51 0.13
C LYS A 813 -8.51 21.54 1.52
N TYR A 814 -8.05 20.40 2.03
CA TYR A 814 -7.36 20.33 3.32
C TYR A 814 -6.01 21.07 3.26
N LEU A 815 -5.18 20.77 2.27
CA LEU A 815 -3.86 21.38 2.08
C LEU A 815 -3.95 22.88 1.77
N PHE A 816 -5.02 23.35 1.11
CA PHE A 816 -5.27 24.78 0.94
C PHE A 816 -5.42 25.50 2.29
N ARG A 817 -6.11 24.88 3.26
CA ARG A 817 -6.18 25.42 4.63
C ARG A 817 -4.82 25.40 5.32
N VAL A 818 -3.99 24.38 5.05
CA VAL A 818 -2.60 24.29 5.56
C VAL A 818 -1.70 25.37 4.93
N ALA A 819 -1.87 25.68 3.64
CA ALA A 819 -1.15 26.73 2.95
C ALA A 819 -1.47 28.11 3.56
N ASN A 820 -2.75 28.41 3.75
CA ASN A 820 -3.18 29.64 4.42
C ASN A 820 -2.65 29.74 5.86
N TYR A 821 -2.65 28.62 6.59
CA TYR A 821 -2.02 28.55 7.90
C TYR A 821 -0.52 28.87 7.84
N THR A 822 0.20 28.33 6.85
CA THR A 822 1.65 28.54 6.73
C THR A 822 1.96 29.99 6.36
N ASP A 823 1.15 30.61 5.50
CA ASP A 823 1.28 32.02 5.13
C ASP A 823 1.03 32.96 6.32
N GLU A 824 -0.05 32.73 7.06
CA GLU A 824 -0.33 33.49 8.28
C GLU A 824 0.74 33.25 9.35
N LEU A 825 1.25 32.02 9.46
CA LEU A 825 2.34 31.69 10.38
C LEU A 825 3.63 32.47 10.03
N LEU A 826 4.01 32.49 8.74
CA LEU A 826 5.16 33.26 8.27
C LEU A 826 5.02 34.75 8.59
N LYS A 827 3.85 35.32 8.30
CA LYS A 827 3.58 36.75 8.50
C LYS A 827 3.45 37.14 9.97
N GLU A 828 2.53 36.52 10.70
CA GLU A 828 2.11 36.97 12.03
C GLU A 828 3.05 36.51 13.15
N VAL A 829 3.76 35.38 12.97
CA VAL A 829 4.67 34.82 13.98
C VAL A 829 6.14 35.05 13.63
N TYR A 830 6.54 34.77 12.38
CA TYR A 830 7.94 34.89 11.98
C TYR A 830 8.31 36.26 11.38
N GLY A 831 7.33 37.09 11.03
CA GLY A 831 7.56 38.39 10.39
C GLY A 831 8.23 38.26 9.02
N LEU A 832 7.78 37.29 8.23
CA LEU A 832 8.25 36.99 6.88
C LEU A 832 7.10 37.13 5.87
N GLU A 833 7.44 37.28 4.60
CA GLU A 833 6.44 37.33 3.53
C GLU A 833 5.70 35.98 3.39
N PRO A 834 4.39 36.01 3.14
CA PRO A 834 3.62 34.83 2.73
C PRO A 834 4.23 34.15 1.50
N TYR A 835 4.19 32.81 1.44
CA TYR A 835 4.78 32.04 0.36
C TYR A 835 3.74 31.60 -0.68
N TYR A 836 2.62 31.03 -0.23
CA TYR A 836 1.67 30.36 -1.12
C TYR A 836 0.70 31.34 -1.80
N ASN A 837 0.11 32.27 -1.05
CA ASN A 837 -0.84 33.29 -1.51
C ASN A 837 -1.95 32.74 -2.44
N LEU A 838 -2.50 31.57 -2.08
CA LEU A 838 -3.48 30.86 -2.90
C LEU A 838 -4.86 31.48 -2.76
N LYS A 839 -5.60 31.55 -3.87
CA LYS A 839 -7.00 31.98 -3.85
C LYS A 839 -7.95 30.80 -3.67
N ASN A 840 -7.57 29.64 -4.22
CA ASN A 840 -8.35 28.41 -4.16
C ASN A 840 -7.44 27.18 -4.16
N PHE A 841 -8.00 25.99 -3.89
CA PHE A 841 -7.21 24.77 -3.79
C PHE A 841 -6.57 24.34 -5.12
N LYS A 842 -7.12 24.73 -6.28
CA LYS A 842 -6.52 24.42 -7.59
C LYS A 842 -5.21 25.16 -7.82
N ASP A 843 -4.98 26.26 -7.11
CA ASP A 843 -3.73 27.02 -7.20
C ASP A 843 -2.55 26.24 -6.57
N LEU A 844 -2.81 25.14 -5.83
CA LEU A 844 -1.76 24.24 -5.34
C LEU A 844 -0.99 23.53 -6.48
N VAL A 845 -1.49 23.55 -7.71
CA VAL A 845 -0.79 22.96 -8.87
C VAL A 845 0.57 23.63 -9.06
N GLY A 846 1.63 22.81 -8.97
CA GLY A 846 3.04 23.20 -9.01
C GLY A 846 3.71 23.25 -7.64
N HIS A 847 2.96 23.23 -6.53
CA HIS A 847 3.55 23.23 -5.19
C HIS A 847 4.00 21.84 -4.74
N LEU A 848 5.06 21.82 -3.92
CA LEU A 848 5.68 20.60 -3.43
C LEU A 848 5.03 20.10 -2.13
N VAL A 849 4.91 18.79 -2.07
CA VAL A 849 4.46 18.02 -0.91
C VAL A 849 5.50 16.98 -0.52
N ILE A 850 5.39 16.47 0.70
CA ILE A 850 6.13 15.32 1.18
C ILE A 850 5.15 14.15 1.31
N GLY A 851 5.39 13.08 0.57
CA GLY A 851 4.76 11.78 0.79
C GLY A 851 5.53 11.00 1.84
N LEU A 852 4.83 10.45 2.83
CA LEU A 852 5.44 9.66 3.90
C LEU A 852 4.59 8.42 4.21
N ALA A 853 5.22 7.26 4.09
CA ALA A 853 4.59 5.99 4.40
C ALA A 853 4.57 5.71 5.91
N PRO A 854 3.54 5.02 6.42
CA PRO A 854 3.59 4.44 7.76
C PRO A 854 4.81 3.52 7.91
N HIS A 855 5.36 3.43 9.11
CA HIS A 855 6.55 2.66 9.50
C HIS A 855 7.87 3.09 8.84
N THR A 856 7.87 4.18 8.07
CA THR A 856 9.09 4.76 7.46
C THR A 856 9.53 6.03 8.18
N SER A 857 10.75 6.49 7.88
CA SER A 857 11.31 7.74 8.40
C SER A 857 11.91 8.64 7.30
N ALA A 858 11.78 8.26 6.03
CA ALA A 858 12.18 9.06 4.89
C ALA A 858 10.95 9.52 4.11
N GLY A 859 10.76 10.84 4.00
CA GLY A 859 9.76 11.43 3.13
C GLY A 859 10.28 11.54 1.70
N ILE A 860 9.37 11.50 0.72
CA ILE A 860 9.70 11.66 -0.70
C ILE A 860 9.00 12.91 -1.22
N ILE A 861 9.75 13.80 -1.89
CA ILE A 861 9.15 14.96 -2.55
C ILE A 861 8.21 14.52 -3.66
N GLY A 862 7.02 15.12 -3.67
CA GLY A 862 6.10 15.09 -4.81
C GLY A 862 5.67 16.51 -5.20
N ARG A 863 5.22 16.69 -6.45
CA ARG A 863 4.66 17.95 -6.95
C ARG A 863 3.22 17.72 -7.37
N ILE A 864 2.29 18.53 -6.85
CA ILE A 864 0.87 18.41 -7.22
C ILE A 864 0.70 18.94 -8.64
N ILE A 865 0.12 18.13 -9.54
CA ILE A 865 -0.16 18.57 -10.92
C ILE A 865 -1.65 18.65 -11.25
N GLY A 866 -2.52 18.13 -10.37
CA GLY A 866 -3.96 18.19 -10.55
C GLY A 866 -4.71 17.40 -9.48
N PHE A 867 -6.02 17.22 -9.67
CA PHE A 867 -6.91 16.63 -8.68
C PHE A 867 -7.79 15.54 -9.25
N THR A 868 -8.18 14.59 -8.41
CA THR A 868 -9.15 13.54 -8.74
C THR A 868 -10.36 13.56 -7.80
N LYS A 869 -11.50 13.10 -8.29
CA LYS A 869 -12.72 12.91 -7.47
C LYS A 869 -12.68 11.60 -6.67
N ALA A 870 -11.82 10.65 -7.04
CA ALA A 870 -11.67 9.40 -6.32
C ALA A 870 -10.87 9.59 -5.02
N SER A 871 -11.07 8.71 -4.04
CA SER A 871 -10.38 8.78 -2.73
C SER A 871 -8.99 8.12 -2.75
N ILE A 872 -8.21 8.39 -3.80
CA ILE A 872 -6.89 7.80 -4.05
C ILE A 872 -5.88 8.85 -4.50
N CYS A 873 -4.60 8.59 -4.23
CA CYS A 873 -3.47 9.35 -4.76
C CYS A 873 -2.93 8.62 -5.98
N TYR A 874 -3.16 9.19 -7.17
CA TYR A 874 -2.55 8.72 -8.40
C TYR A 874 -1.13 9.29 -8.50
N ALA A 875 -0.15 8.41 -8.62
CA ALA A 875 1.25 8.80 -8.78
C ALA A 875 2.02 7.76 -9.59
N HIS A 876 3.18 8.17 -10.12
CA HIS A 876 4.08 7.26 -10.80
C HIS A 876 4.47 6.09 -9.89
N PRO A 877 4.54 4.83 -10.38
CA PRO A 877 4.91 3.66 -9.57
C PRO A 877 6.19 3.84 -8.77
N PHE A 878 7.20 4.52 -9.34
CA PHE A 878 8.43 4.86 -8.61
C PHE A 878 8.21 5.74 -7.39
N TRP A 879 7.26 6.68 -7.43
CA TRP A 879 6.96 7.53 -6.28
C TRP A 879 6.37 6.71 -5.13
N HIS A 880 5.51 5.74 -5.44
CA HIS A 880 4.98 4.78 -4.46
C HIS A 880 6.08 3.84 -3.92
N ALA A 881 6.84 3.21 -4.81
CA ALA A 881 7.93 2.31 -4.44
C ALA A 881 9.06 3.00 -3.64
N ALA A 882 9.37 4.26 -3.92
CA ALA A 882 10.36 5.05 -3.16
C ALA A 882 9.97 5.24 -1.68
N LYS A 883 8.69 5.06 -1.35
CA LYS A 883 8.19 5.07 0.04
C LYS A 883 8.13 3.68 0.66
N ARG A 884 8.66 2.66 -0.03
CA ARG A 884 8.49 1.21 0.26
C ARG A 884 7.03 0.82 0.41
N ARG A 885 6.23 1.24 -0.58
CA ARG A 885 4.79 0.99 -0.65
C ARG A 885 4.39 0.55 -2.03
N ASN A 886 3.36 -0.29 -2.05
CA ASN A 886 2.75 -0.79 -3.27
C ASN A 886 1.31 -0.27 -3.36
N CYS A 887 0.61 -0.64 -4.41
CA CYS A 887 -0.81 -0.34 -4.59
C CYS A 887 -1.66 -1.58 -4.30
N ASP A 888 -1.41 -2.21 -3.15
CA ASP A 888 -2.14 -3.38 -2.66
C ASP A 888 -3.23 -3.02 -1.63
N GLY A 889 -3.62 -1.74 -1.53
CA GLY A 889 -4.48 -1.18 -0.47
C GLY A 889 -3.72 -0.49 0.67
N ASP A 890 -2.44 -0.20 0.45
CA ASP A 890 -1.62 0.63 1.33
C ASP A 890 -2.04 2.12 1.27
N GLU A 891 -1.78 2.81 2.38
CA GLU A 891 -2.12 4.23 2.59
C GLU A 891 -0.87 5.03 2.93
N ASP A 892 -0.75 6.21 2.36
CA ASP A 892 0.32 7.17 2.64
C ASP A 892 -0.20 8.47 3.24
N ALA A 893 0.68 9.19 3.93
CA ALA A 893 0.44 10.55 4.36
C ALA A 893 1.02 11.54 3.36
N VAL A 894 0.26 12.59 3.03
CA VAL A 894 0.71 13.75 2.26
C VAL A 894 0.71 14.99 3.16
N MET A 895 1.79 15.78 3.08
CA MET A 895 2.03 16.99 3.86
C MET A 895 2.55 18.11 2.94
N LEU A 896 2.23 19.37 3.18
CA LEU A 896 2.87 20.46 2.44
C LEU A 896 4.34 20.57 2.82
N ALA A 897 5.24 20.69 1.84
CA ALA A 897 6.67 20.63 2.12
C ALA A 897 7.15 21.77 3.03
N LEU A 898 6.73 23.02 2.78
CA LEU A 898 7.12 24.16 3.60
C LEU A 898 6.61 24.06 5.04
N GLU A 899 5.37 23.59 5.21
CA GLU A 899 4.77 23.39 6.54
C GLU A 899 5.59 22.37 7.34
N ALA A 900 5.87 21.21 6.75
CA ALA A 900 6.66 20.18 7.40
C ALA A 900 8.06 20.69 7.78
N LEU A 901 8.73 21.45 6.92
CA LEU A 901 10.06 22.01 7.20
C LEU A 901 10.05 23.03 8.35
N ILE A 902 8.96 23.79 8.51
CA ILE A 902 8.80 24.80 9.57
C ILE A 902 8.28 24.20 10.88
N ASP A 903 7.40 23.21 10.85
CA ASP A 903 6.70 22.72 12.05
C ASP A 903 7.31 21.45 12.66
N PHE A 904 7.97 20.62 11.85
CA PHE A 904 8.57 19.38 12.33
C PHE A 904 9.71 19.62 13.33
N SER A 905 9.71 18.94 14.48
CA SER A 905 10.89 18.91 15.35
C SER A 905 11.15 17.53 15.93
N LYS A 906 12.43 17.12 15.95
CA LYS A 906 12.84 15.87 16.63
C LYS A 906 12.60 15.97 18.14
N GLU A 907 12.58 17.18 18.70
CA GLU A 907 12.30 17.43 20.12
C GLU A 907 10.83 17.20 20.49
N TYR A 908 9.91 17.05 19.52
CA TYR A 908 8.51 16.67 19.77
C TYR A 908 8.27 15.16 19.79
N LEU A 909 9.19 14.38 19.22
CA LEU A 909 9.03 12.94 19.07
C LEU A 909 8.97 12.23 20.44
N PRO A 910 8.10 11.23 20.59
CA PRO A 910 7.94 10.52 21.85
C PRO A 910 9.17 9.66 22.19
N GLU A 911 9.49 9.58 23.48
CA GLU A 911 10.64 8.82 24.01
C GLU A 911 10.53 7.30 23.79
N LYS A 912 9.31 6.78 23.63
CA LYS A 912 9.06 5.33 23.54
C LYS A 912 9.62 4.75 22.24
N ILE A 913 10.09 3.50 22.33
CA ILE A 913 10.46 2.67 21.18
C ILE A 913 9.31 2.66 20.17
N GLY A 914 9.62 2.94 18.91
CA GLY A 914 8.65 3.12 17.82
C GLY A 914 8.14 4.55 17.66
N GLY A 915 8.59 5.47 18.50
CA GLY A 915 8.23 6.89 18.45
C GLY A 915 8.80 7.68 17.27
N LEU A 916 9.86 7.19 16.64
CA LEU A 916 10.46 7.78 15.44
C LEU A 916 9.84 7.25 14.14
N MET A 917 9.03 6.19 14.22
CA MET A 917 8.27 5.72 13.06
C MET A 917 7.29 6.80 12.61
N ASP A 918 7.10 6.88 11.30
CA ASP A 918 6.22 7.84 10.64
C ASP A 918 6.71 9.28 10.81
N ALA A 919 7.98 9.57 11.10
CA ALA A 919 8.51 10.94 11.19
C ALA A 919 9.40 11.24 9.97
N PRO A 920 9.27 12.40 9.30
CA PRO A 920 10.11 12.74 8.15
C PRO A 920 11.52 13.17 8.63
N LEU A 921 12.35 12.23 9.08
CA LEU A 921 13.70 12.50 9.56
C LEU A 921 14.64 12.87 8.42
N VAL A 922 14.42 12.27 7.26
CA VAL A 922 15.17 12.50 6.03
C VAL A 922 14.18 12.76 4.89
N LEU A 923 14.59 13.55 3.92
CA LEU A 923 13.81 13.90 2.74
C LEU A 923 14.58 13.56 1.47
N THR A 924 14.06 12.61 0.70
CA THR A 924 14.56 12.29 -0.64
C THR A 924 14.06 13.34 -1.62
N THR A 925 15.00 14.00 -2.27
CA THR A 925 14.72 15.11 -3.19
C THR A 925 14.48 14.65 -4.62
N ILE A 926 15.24 13.66 -5.09
CA ILE A 926 15.15 13.11 -6.44
C ILE A 926 15.03 11.59 -6.33
N ILE A 927 14.16 10.99 -7.16
CA ILE A 927 14.02 9.54 -7.24
C ILE A 927 15.05 8.94 -8.21
N ASP A 928 15.87 8.04 -7.69
CA ASP A 928 16.69 7.11 -8.48
C ASP A 928 15.98 5.74 -8.52
N PRO A 929 15.49 5.29 -9.71
CA PRO A 929 14.81 4.01 -9.88
C PRO A 929 15.62 2.79 -9.41
N SER A 930 16.95 2.89 -9.32
CA SER A 930 17.78 1.80 -8.80
C SER A 930 17.84 1.74 -7.28
N GLU A 931 17.29 2.73 -6.58
CA GLU A 931 17.25 2.83 -5.11
C GLU A 931 15.82 2.76 -4.53
N VAL A 932 14.84 2.40 -5.35
CA VAL A 932 13.46 2.17 -4.90
C VAL A 932 13.19 0.68 -4.77
N ASP A 933 12.10 0.33 -4.11
CA ASP A 933 11.71 -1.06 -3.88
C ASP A 933 11.61 -1.86 -5.19
N ASP A 934 12.20 -3.07 -5.17
CA ASP A 934 12.43 -3.91 -6.36
C ASP A 934 11.12 -4.34 -7.06
N GLU A 935 9.97 -4.30 -6.38
CA GLU A 935 8.68 -4.71 -6.95
C GLU A 935 8.31 -3.91 -8.19
N CYS A 936 8.59 -2.61 -8.19
CA CYS A 936 8.31 -1.76 -9.36
C CYS A 936 9.20 -2.08 -10.57
N HIS A 937 10.34 -2.77 -10.36
CA HIS A 937 11.25 -3.17 -11.46
C HIS A 937 10.65 -4.30 -12.30
N ASN A 938 9.71 -5.07 -11.75
CA ASN A 938 9.05 -6.18 -12.45
C ASN A 938 7.92 -5.72 -13.37
N MET A 939 7.51 -4.46 -13.29
CA MET A 939 6.42 -3.91 -14.10
C MET A 939 6.78 -3.87 -15.59
N GLU A 940 5.88 -4.36 -16.44
CA GLU A 940 6.03 -4.33 -17.89
C GLU A 940 5.82 -2.93 -18.49
N THR A 941 6.53 -2.66 -19.60
CA THR A 941 6.46 -1.38 -20.34
C THR A 941 6.22 -1.55 -21.84
N VAL A 942 5.59 -2.66 -22.20
CA VAL A 942 5.25 -2.98 -23.60
C VAL A 942 3.86 -2.46 -23.95
N SER A 943 3.66 -2.09 -25.21
CA SER A 943 2.36 -1.70 -25.76
C SER A 943 1.47 -2.88 -26.16
N GLU A 944 2.05 -4.08 -26.28
CA GLU A 944 1.33 -5.31 -26.59
C GLU A 944 2.08 -6.53 -26.02
N LEU A 945 1.33 -7.59 -25.73
CA LEU A 945 1.90 -8.86 -25.29
C LEU A 945 2.03 -9.79 -26.51
N PRO A 946 3.20 -10.43 -26.72
CA PRO A 946 3.45 -11.27 -27.88
C PRO A 946 2.71 -12.63 -27.79
N LEU A 947 2.47 -13.29 -28.92
CA LEU A 947 1.81 -14.62 -28.96
C LEU A 947 2.58 -15.67 -28.15
N GLU A 948 3.90 -15.62 -28.22
CA GLU A 948 4.83 -16.49 -27.49
C GLU A 948 4.60 -16.42 -25.98
N PHE A 949 4.22 -15.25 -25.44
CA PHE A 949 3.84 -15.14 -24.02
C PHE A 949 2.58 -15.95 -23.70
N TYR A 950 1.55 -15.87 -24.54
CA TYR A 950 0.33 -16.63 -24.32
C TYR A 950 0.56 -18.14 -24.46
N GLU A 951 1.47 -18.58 -25.33
CA GLU A 951 1.89 -19.99 -25.43
C GLU A 951 2.58 -20.50 -24.14
N LEU A 952 3.39 -19.66 -23.48
CA LEU A 952 3.97 -19.98 -22.17
C LEU A 952 2.88 -20.11 -21.09
N CYS A 953 1.85 -19.26 -21.14
CA CYS A 953 0.71 -19.30 -20.24
C CYS A 953 -0.07 -20.62 -20.34
N GLU A 954 -0.26 -21.16 -21.55
CA GLU A 954 -0.93 -22.44 -21.78
C GLU A 954 -0.22 -23.63 -21.11
N SER A 955 1.10 -23.55 -20.96
CA SER A 955 1.93 -24.62 -20.39
C SER A 955 2.32 -24.37 -18.92
N TYR A 956 1.68 -23.41 -18.25
CA TYR A 956 1.90 -23.06 -16.84
C TYR A 956 3.38 -22.81 -16.49
N LYS A 957 4.10 -22.14 -17.40
CA LYS A 957 5.54 -21.90 -17.26
C LYS A 957 5.88 -20.94 -16.12
N ASP A 958 7.16 -20.95 -15.73
CA ASP A 958 7.67 -19.99 -14.75
C ASP A 958 7.63 -18.57 -15.36
N PRO A 959 7.16 -17.56 -14.62
CA PRO A 959 7.03 -16.20 -15.15
C PRO A 959 8.37 -15.59 -15.60
N LYS A 960 9.52 -16.05 -15.07
CA LYS A 960 10.85 -15.57 -15.51
C LYS A 960 11.15 -15.92 -16.96
N GLU A 961 10.51 -16.94 -17.53
CA GLU A 961 10.63 -17.25 -18.96
C GLU A 961 10.01 -16.16 -19.83
N ALA A 962 8.98 -15.46 -19.33
CA ALA A 962 8.34 -14.35 -20.03
C ALA A 962 9.26 -13.13 -20.19
N SER A 963 10.26 -12.97 -19.31
CA SER A 963 11.25 -11.88 -19.41
C SER A 963 12.12 -11.93 -20.68
N LYS A 964 12.08 -13.04 -21.44
CA LYS A 964 12.73 -13.14 -22.76
C LYS A 964 11.99 -12.35 -23.85
N PHE A 965 10.68 -12.16 -23.68
CA PHE A 965 9.80 -11.60 -24.70
C PHE A 965 9.20 -10.26 -24.27
N ILE A 966 9.17 -9.98 -22.97
CA ILE A 966 8.53 -8.79 -22.40
C ILE A 966 9.60 -7.90 -21.75
N THR A 967 9.64 -6.63 -22.18
CA THR A 967 10.49 -5.62 -21.56
C THR A 967 9.87 -5.12 -20.25
N ILE A 968 10.59 -5.32 -19.14
CA ILE A 968 10.23 -4.83 -17.80
C ILE A 968 11.12 -3.66 -17.40
N MET A 969 10.72 -2.94 -16.35
CA MET A 969 11.46 -1.78 -15.86
C MET A 969 12.90 -2.08 -15.49
N LYS A 970 13.18 -3.27 -14.96
CA LYS A 970 14.53 -3.74 -14.67
C LYS A 970 15.48 -3.64 -15.87
N ASN A 971 14.97 -3.84 -17.10
CA ASN A 971 15.78 -3.77 -18.32
C ASN A 971 16.16 -2.33 -18.72
N LYS A 972 15.48 -1.32 -18.15
CA LYS A 972 15.70 0.10 -18.42
C LYS A 972 16.58 0.78 -17.37
N LEU A 973 16.79 0.16 -16.20
CA LEU A 973 17.61 0.74 -15.13
C LEU A 973 19.03 1.06 -15.63
N GLY A 974 19.52 2.25 -15.31
CA GLY A 974 20.84 2.73 -15.74
C GLY A 974 20.91 3.21 -17.20
N LYS A 975 19.80 3.23 -17.94
CA LYS A 975 19.71 3.78 -19.30
C LYS A 975 19.03 5.15 -19.32
N ILE A 976 19.13 5.85 -20.45
CA ILE A 976 18.53 7.18 -20.66
C ILE A 976 17.00 7.13 -20.54
N ASP A 977 16.39 6.02 -20.95
CA ASP A 977 14.95 5.80 -20.99
C ASP A 977 14.36 5.28 -19.66
N GLN A 978 15.12 5.26 -18.56
CA GLN A 978 14.63 4.77 -17.27
C GLN A 978 13.46 5.59 -16.67
N TYR A 979 13.25 6.81 -17.17
CA TYR A 979 12.22 7.75 -16.70
C TYR A 979 11.12 8.04 -17.74
N ILE A 980 11.17 7.41 -18.92
CA ILE A 980 10.26 7.68 -20.04
C ILE A 980 9.86 6.39 -20.79
N ASN A 981 8.90 6.50 -21.69
CA ASN A 981 8.38 5.41 -22.52
C ASN A 981 7.75 4.26 -21.70
N PHE A 982 6.97 4.59 -20.67
CA PHE A 982 6.20 3.66 -19.84
C PHE A 982 4.90 3.21 -20.53
N ASN A 983 5.01 2.53 -21.67
CA ASN A 983 3.83 2.07 -22.40
C ASN A 983 2.96 1.10 -21.57
N PHE A 984 1.73 0.92 -22.02
CA PHE A 984 0.72 0.06 -21.42
C PHE A 984 0.03 -0.73 -22.53
N SER A 985 -0.36 -1.97 -22.25
CA SER A 985 -0.93 -2.88 -23.24
C SER A 985 -2.44 -2.76 -23.40
N ILE A 986 -3.13 -2.28 -22.37
CA ILE A 986 -4.59 -2.15 -22.35
C ILE A 986 -4.98 -0.69 -22.23
N TYR A 987 -5.78 -0.23 -23.17
CA TYR A 987 -6.28 1.14 -23.14
C TYR A 987 -7.39 1.32 -22.09
N THR A 988 -7.52 2.51 -21.50
CA THR A 988 -8.66 2.87 -20.63
C THR A 988 -9.04 4.31 -20.90
N ASN A 989 -10.34 4.58 -21.09
CA ASN A 989 -10.80 5.92 -21.47
C ASN A 989 -10.60 6.92 -20.31
N GLU A 990 -11.08 6.56 -19.13
CA GLU A 990 -11.11 7.42 -17.93
C GLU A 990 -10.63 6.70 -16.68
N ILE A 991 -9.79 7.35 -15.88
CA ILE A 991 -9.24 6.80 -14.63
C ILE A 991 -10.17 6.88 -13.41
N VAL A 992 -11.33 7.52 -13.54
CA VAL A 992 -12.29 7.72 -12.43
C VAL A 992 -13.70 7.20 -12.75
N ARG A 993 -13.85 6.39 -13.79
CA ARG A 993 -15.14 5.80 -14.16
C ARG A 993 -15.59 4.77 -13.12
N GLY A 994 -16.89 4.71 -12.82
CA GLY A 994 -17.45 3.82 -11.79
C GLY A 994 -17.61 4.46 -10.40
N PRO A 995 -18.02 3.66 -9.39
CA PRO A 995 -18.29 4.16 -8.06
C PRO A 995 -17.05 4.78 -7.39
N LEU A 996 -17.16 6.04 -6.97
CA LEU A 996 -16.08 6.77 -6.27
C LEU A 996 -16.02 6.51 -4.76
N THR A 997 -17.09 5.94 -4.20
CA THR A 997 -17.17 5.60 -2.78
C THR A 997 -17.91 4.30 -2.59
N THR A 998 -17.30 3.40 -1.84
CA THR A 998 -17.85 2.08 -1.53
C THR A 998 -19.15 2.20 -0.73
N GLU A 999 -20.09 1.31 -1.06
CA GLU A 999 -21.33 1.17 -0.32
C GLU A 999 -21.10 0.79 1.15
N TYR A 1000 -19.97 0.15 1.48
CA TYR A 1000 -19.61 -0.19 2.86
C TYR A 1000 -19.53 1.04 3.78
N ASP A 1001 -19.01 2.16 3.28
CA ASP A 1001 -18.85 3.39 4.05
C ASP A 1001 -20.17 4.17 4.17
N LYS A 1002 -21.10 3.97 3.22
CA LYS A 1002 -22.45 4.56 3.26
C LYS A 1002 -23.38 3.85 4.25
N LEU A 1003 -23.20 2.54 4.45
CA LEU A 1003 -24.00 1.75 5.39
C LEU A 1003 -23.59 2.02 6.85
N LYS A 1004 -24.55 2.43 7.67
CA LYS A 1004 -24.30 2.82 9.07
C LYS A 1004 -24.19 1.63 10.03
N THR A 1005 -25.04 0.61 9.87
CA THR A 1005 -25.14 -0.50 10.84
C THR A 1005 -24.46 -1.77 10.34
N MET A 1006 -23.95 -2.57 11.28
CA MET A 1006 -23.35 -3.88 10.96
C MET A 1006 -24.39 -4.87 10.41
N MET A 1007 -25.64 -4.78 10.86
CA MET A 1007 -26.73 -5.63 10.39
C MET A 1007 -27.04 -5.38 8.91
N ASP A 1008 -27.13 -4.12 8.49
CA ASP A 1008 -27.39 -3.76 7.09
C ASP A 1008 -26.24 -4.21 6.18
N LYS A 1009 -25.00 -4.04 6.65
CA LYS A 1009 -23.79 -4.49 5.97
C LYS A 1009 -23.79 -6.00 5.73
N VAL A 1010 -24.13 -6.80 6.74
CA VAL A 1010 -24.19 -8.28 6.61
C VAL A 1010 -25.37 -8.71 5.74
N LYS A 1011 -26.53 -8.06 5.87
CA LYS A 1011 -27.69 -8.33 5.03
C LYS A 1011 -27.37 -8.12 3.55
N LYS A 1012 -26.79 -6.97 3.19
CA LYS A 1012 -26.37 -6.70 1.81
C LYS A 1012 -25.29 -7.66 1.32
N GLN A 1013 -24.30 -7.99 2.16
CA GLN A 1013 -23.29 -9.01 1.85
C GLN A 1013 -23.92 -10.36 1.48
N LEU A 1014 -24.86 -10.86 2.27
CA LEU A 1014 -25.52 -12.15 2.00
C LEU A 1014 -26.50 -12.09 0.82
N GLN A 1015 -27.16 -10.95 0.61
CA GLN A 1015 -28.00 -10.74 -0.58
C GLN A 1015 -27.16 -10.79 -1.86
N LEU A 1016 -25.99 -10.14 -1.86
CA LEU A 1016 -25.06 -10.18 -2.98
C LEU A 1016 -24.52 -11.59 -3.21
N ALA A 1017 -24.16 -12.31 -2.15
CA ALA A 1017 -23.69 -13.70 -2.25
C ALA A 1017 -24.73 -14.65 -2.88
N LYS A 1018 -26.04 -14.37 -2.76
CA LYS A 1018 -27.10 -15.15 -3.42
C LYS A 1018 -27.26 -14.83 -4.91
N LYS A 1019 -26.86 -13.63 -5.34
CA LYS A 1019 -26.94 -13.21 -6.74
C LYS A 1019 -25.77 -13.75 -7.56
N ILE A 1020 -24.58 -13.89 -6.96
CA ILE A 1020 -23.36 -14.25 -7.71
C ILE A 1020 -23.26 -15.77 -7.87
N ARG A 1021 -23.20 -16.25 -9.12
CA ARG A 1021 -23.06 -17.68 -9.45
C ARG A 1021 -21.81 -18.33 -8.85
N SER A 1022 -20.69 -17.60 -8.81
CA SER A 1022 -19.40 -18.09 -8.31
C SER A 1022 -19.25 -18.00 -6.78
N VAL A 1023 -20.33 -17.75 -6.04
CA VAL A 1023 -20.33 -17.63 -4.57
C VAL A 1023 -21.36 -18.58 -3.95
N ASP A 1024 -20.92 -19.40 -2.99
CA ASP A 1024 -21.83 -20.21 -2.19
C ASP A 1024 -22.26 -19.43 -0.94
N SER A 1025 -23.49 -18.93 -0.97
CA SER A 1025 -24.06 -18.18 0.16
C SER A 1025 -24.06 -18.97 1.49
N LYS A 1026 -24.09 -20.31 1.47
CA LYS A 1026 -24.03 -21.15 2.68
C LYS A 1026 -22.64 -21.12 3.30
N ASP A 1027 -21.59 -21.32 2.50
CA ASP A 1027 -20.19 -21.23 2.95
C ASP A 1027 -19.88 -19.81 3.46
N VAL A 1028 -20.36 -18.76 2.79
CA VAL A 1028 -20.22 -17.37 3.25
C VAL A 1028 -20.82 -17.19 4.65
N ALA A 1029 -22.03 -17.70 4.88
CA ALA A 1029 -22.70 -17.60 6.17
C ALA A 1029 -21.97 -18.40 7.27
N GLU A 1030 -21.52 -19.61 6.96
CA GLU A 1030 -20.76 -20.45 7.87
C GLU A 1030 -19.43 -19.80 8.29
N ARG A 1031 -18.70 -19.21 7.33
CA ARG A 1031 -17.45 -18.48 7.59
C ARG A 1031 -17.68 -17.24 8.44
N LEU A 1032 -18.72 -16.48 8.18
CA LEU A 1032 -19.07 -15.31 9.00
C LEU A 1032 -19.34 -15.71 10.45
N LEU A 1033 -20.05 -16.81 10.68
CA LEU A 1033 -20.29 -17.33 12.02
C LEU A 1033 -19.00 -17.78 12.70
N LYS A 1034 -18.21 -18.63 12.02
CA LYS A 1034 -16.99 -19.24 12.59
C LYS A 1034 -15.85 -18.25 12.79
N HIS A 1035 -15.64 -17.31 11.87
CA HIS A 1035 -14.45 -16.45 11.85
C HIS A 1035 -14.69 -15.02 12.34
N HIS A 1036 -15.93 -14.53 12.35
CA HIS A 1036 -16.24 -13.18 12.82
C HIS A 1036 -17.10 -13.18 14.08
N PHE A 1037 -18.33 -13.70 14.02
CA PHE A 1037 -19.29 -13.53 15.12
C PHE A 1037 -18.95 -14.34 16.38
N ILE A 1038 -18.69 -15.65 16.25
CA ILE A 1038 -18.37 -16.49 17.41
C ILE A 1038 -17.08 -16.00 18.11
N PRO A 1039 -15.97 -15.70 17.40
CA PRO A 1039 -14.78 -15.15 18.01
C PRO A 1039 -15.00 -13.79 18.69
N ASP A 1040 -15.77 -12.88 18.07
CA ASP A 1040 -16.06 -11.55 18.64
C ASP A 1040 -16.93 -11.66 19.90
N LEU A 1041 -17.99 -12.46 19.89
CA LEU A 1041 -18.83 -12.72 21.07
C LEU A 1041 -18.03 -13.34 22.21
N ALA A 1042 -17.21 -14.35 21.93
CA ALA A 1042 -16.33 -14.95 22.93
C ALA A 1042 -15.28 -13.95 23.45
N GLY A 1043 -14.74 -13.11 22.57
CA GLY A 1043 -13.80 -12.04 22.91
C GLY A 1043 -14.43 -11.00 23.84
N ASN A 1044 -15.61 -10.50 23.50
CA ASN A 1044 -16.37 -9.53 24.28
C ASN A 1044 -16.81 -10.11 25.64
N MET A 1045 -17.25 -11.37 25.70
CA MET A 1045 -17.58 -12.04 26.95
C MET A 1045 -16.35 -12.18 27.87
N ARG A 1046 -15.20 -12.57 27.31
CA ARG A 1046 -13.93 -12.60 28.07
C ARG A 1046 -13.51 -11.21 28.53
N ALA A 1047 -13.60 -10.20 27.66
CA ALA A 1047 -13.27 -8.82 28.01
C ALA A 1047 -14.18 -8.30 29.13
N PHE A 1048 -15.49 -8.54 29.03
CA PHE A 1048 -16.47 -8.17 30.05
C PHE A 1048 -16.20 -8.85 31.40
N SER A 1049 -15.85 -10.15 31.41
CA SER A 1049 -15.53 -10.88 32.65
C SER A 1049 -14.20 -10.45 33.31
N THR A 1050 -13.27 -9.87 32.53
CA THR A 1050 -11.93 -9.48 32.99
C THR A 1050 -11.73 -7.95 33.05
N GLN A 1051 -12.80 -7.19 32.84
CA GLN A 1051 -12.73 -5.74 32.73
C GLN A 1051 -12.36 -5.05 34.04
N LYS A 1052 -11.98 -3.78 33.91
CA LYS A 1052 -11.70 -2.89 35.04
C LYS A 1052 -12.85 -1.90 35.21
N PHE A 1053 -12.85 -1.18 36.32
CA PHE A 1053 -13.74 -0.06 36.59
C PHE A 1053 -12.97 1.24 36.41
N ARG A 1054 -13.55 2.26 35.77
CA ARG A 1054 -12.94 3.57 35.56
C ARG A 1054 -13.80 4.67 36.14
N CYS A 1055 -13.18 5.59 36.87
CA CYS A 1055 -13.85 6.82 37.30
C CYS A 1055 -14.08 7.76 36.11
N THR A 1056 -15.32 8.25 35.94
CA THR A 1056 -15.68 9.19 34.87
C THR A 1056 -15.03 10.56 35.05
N LYS A 1057 -14.80 10.99 36.30
CA LYS A 1057 -14.22 12.30 36.65
C LYS A 1057 -12.70 12.34 36.53
N CYS A 1058 -11.99 11.46 37.23
CA CYS A 1058 -10.51 11.49 37.26
C CYS A 1058 -9.83 10.43 36.36
N GLY A 1059 -10.60 9.49 35.81
CA GLY A 1059 -10.06 8.42 34.95
C GLY A 1059 -9.28 7.32 35.66
N THR A 1060 -9.20 7.34 37.00
CA THR A 1060 -8.55 6.28 37.79
C THR A 1060 -9.22 4.94 37.50
N LYS A 1061 -8.41 3.90 37.26
CA LYS A 1061 -8.87 2.54 36.95
C LYS A 1061 -8.65 1.63 38.15
N TYR A 1062 -9.67 0.86 38.52
CA TYR A 1062 -9.63 -0.14 39.56
C TYR A 1062 -9.86 -1.52 38.96
N ARG A 1063 -9.13 -2.55 39.42
CA ARG A 1063 -9.34 -3.93 38.97
C ARG A 1063 -10.71 -4.47 39.42
N ARG A 1064 -11.19 -4.03 40.58
CA ARG A 1064 -12.50 -4.38 41.16
C ARG A 1064 -13.16 -3.10 41.64
N ILE A 1065 -14.48 -3.10 41.77
CA ILE A 1065 -15.18 -1.96 42.37
C ILE A 1065 -14.72 -1.82 43.83
N PRO A 1066 -14.27 -0.63 44.29
CA PRO A 1066 -14.04 -0.37 45.70
C PRO A 1066 -15.34 -0.60 46.48
N LEU A 1067 -15.24 -1.16 47.69
CA LEU A 1067 -16.42 -1.45 48.52
C LEU A 1067 -17.30 -0.21 48.79
N ARG A 1068 -16.72 0.99 48.79
CA ARG A 1068 -17.45 2.26 48.91
C ARG A 1068 -18.32 2.60 47.68
N GLY A 1069 -18.25 1.84 46.58
CA GLY A 1069 -18.97 2.11 45.33
C GLY A 1069 -18.49 3.33 44.52
N VAL A 1070 -17.66 4.19 45.11
CA VAL A 1070 -17.15 5.42 44.50
C VAL A 1070 -15.64 5.39 44.27
N CYS A 1071 -15.14 6.27 43.41
CA CYS A 1071 -13.71 6.43 43.21
C CYS A 1071 -13.01 6.94 44.48
N LEU A 1072 -12.03 6.19 44.97
CA LEU A 1072 -11.27 6.53 46.18
C LEU A 1072 -10.43 7.82 46.05
N LYS A 1073 -10.17 8.32 44.83
CA LYS A 1073 -9.40 9.56 44.61
C LYS A 1073 -10.25 10.83 44.57
N CYS A 1074 -11.51 10.75 44.13
CA CYS A 1074 -12.29 11.97 43.86
C CYS A 1074 -13.80 11.81 44.12
N ASN A 1075 -14.21 10.72 44.79
CA ASN A 1075 -15.59 10.33 45.04
C ASN A 1075 -16.52 10.33 43.81
N GLY A 1076 -15.95 10.24 42.61
CA GLY A 1076 -16.71 10.21 41.37
C GLY A 1076 -17.26 8.81 41.05
N ASN A 1077 -18.30 8.76 40.22
CA ASN A 1077 -18.91 7.52 39.77
C ASN A 1077 -17.92 6.63 39.01
N LEU A 1078 -18.04 5.33 39.24
CA LEU A 1078 -17.27 4.30 38.56
C LEU A 1078 -18.13 3.66 37.47
N THR A 1079 -17.51 3.46 36.32
CA THR A 1079 -18.15 2.86 35.14
C THR A 1079 -17.33 1.67 34.68
N LEU A 1080 -17.99 0.73 34.04
CA LEU A 1080 -17.37 -0.39 33.34
C LEU A 1080 -16.45 0.14 32.23
N THR A 1081 -15.37 -0.60 31.93
CA THR A 1081 -14.37 -0.17 30.92
C THR A 1081 -14.62 -0.72 29.52
N VAL A 1082 -15.44 -1.77 29.42
CA VAL A 1082 -15.84 -2.43 28.17
C VAL A 1082 -17.31 -2.15 27.93
#